data_AF-A0A428QBK7-F1
#
_entry.id   AF-A0A428QBK7-F1
#
_cell.length_a   1.000
_cell.length_b   1.000
_cell.length_c   1.000
_cell.angle_alpha   90.00
_cell.angle_beta   90.00
_cell.angle_gamma   90.00
#
_symmetry.space_group_name_H-M   'P 1'
#
loop_
_entity.id
_entity.type
_entity.pdbx_description
1 polymer ?
#
loop_
_entity_poly.entity_id
_entity_poly.type
_entity_poly.pdbx_seq_one_letter_code
_entity_poly.pdbx_strand_id
1 'polypeptide(L)'
;MADIYTPPKDSAYLLSTEFYMPHKNGDKRAMAFDSRTGTILTAGLSVVITVLFLCLWNFISFVGMFFAGKRTRRRYVALVTLWNSNDPWFACKELLHYAIQCLKDSKASGDFWYGLGLGLTAFVVFAGGIVTSIMVPSALLIGHVAPVRPSSVFYPEPPHGGVVKALQRYGLLAPAAMRSLGSVEAAEVTLRERVNVVEEPKYFNPKDKEPVKGVKYNYTLSGVDMGLKWGSELSLEVTGACITEYGWANKTRTTDGDHPGDWYNLWNMDSKSVFVPLNEDVIRDAPSAAFQPHPNGLDQLEKDSNVSYAVIIYSAHRNSITKSDDPWYATENRKEPAGKDQYYADYRMMRYRPFLSCWQQDKWRYASHSVKSVNGLKDVPGIKIKPVLLEILEAAFGGSPMIVTLGNASGVSALRSQTTSPNGVIDADQCTMYKDMVRLILASFVASRSIFTDAIMFGITDDTYPSVVKDGNGNPKSGTGDFVVASPEIQTFSLNGIIALLVLLGVLLAVNALASYLLRFFHRNQGDTPPEGEAVSNEVEIDRWTRFRVLGAVHLFRCLYEGHGDEVERRAWSCERTVPDKTPEGDFKMHLLRGCKKEKCMGHLSKKKAEQSEGGKSDIDPKDKTVSVHPVASDDEVGEENRERELMLPKQVDP
;
A
#
# COMPACT_ATOMS: atom_id res chain seq x y z
N MET A 1 2.59 4.32 2.52
CA MET A 1 3.15 5.67 2.70
C MET A 1 2.13 6.62 2.10
N ALA A 2 1.14 7.05 2.89
CA ALA A 2 0.16 8.03 2.46
C ALA A 2 0.71 9.38 2.90
N ASP A 3 1.57 9.96 2.08
CA ASP A 3 1.93 11.37 2.27
C ASP A 3 0.68 12.21 2.03
N ILE A 4 0.56 13.29 2.80
CA ILE A 4 -0.56 14.23 2.75
C ILE A 4 -0.42 15.04 1.46
N TYR A 5 -0.73 14.40 0.34
CA TYR A 5 -0.75 15.00 -0.96
C TYR A 5 -2.14 15.53 -1.25
N THR A 6 -2.20 16.76 -1.75
CA THR A 6 -3.36 17.21 -2.51
C THR A 6 -3.55 16.24 -3.67
N PRO A 7 -4.68 15.51 -3.75
CA PRO A 7 -4.88 14.55 -4.82
C PRO A 7 -4.81 15.26 -6.18
N PRO A 8 -4.18 14.63 -7.19
CA PRO A 8 -4.16 15.18 -8.53
C PRO A 8 -5.59 15.25 -9.08
N LYS A 9 -5.87 16.24 -9.94
CA LYS A 9 -7.17 16.33 -10.64
C LYS A 9 -7.39 15.06 -11.49
N ASP A 10 -8.64 14.62 -11.63
CA ASP A 10 -9.00 13.45 -12.45
C ASP A 10 -8.55 13.54 -13.91
N SER A 11 -8.41 14.77 -14.42
CA SER A 11 -7.90 15.02 -15.77
C SER A 11 -6.39 14.77 -15.93
N ALA A 12 -5.64 14.61 -14.83
CA ALA A 12 -4.19 14.50 -14.85
C ALA A 12 -3.65 13.08 -15.04
N TYR A 13 -4.50 12.07 -14.92
CA TYR A 13 -4.11 10.66 -15.06
C TYR A 13 -5.04 9.90 -16.02
N LEU A 14 -4.61 8.69 -16.38
CA LEU A 14 -5.34 7.79 -17.27
C LEU A 14 -5.74 6.54 -16.48
N LEU A 15 -7.03 6.22 -16.52
CA LEU A 15 -7.61 5.00 -15.95
C LEU A 15 -7.86 3.97 -17.05
N SER A 16 -8.05 2.71 -16.65
CA SER A 16 -8.34 1.56 -17.51
C SER A 16 -7.37 1.39 -18.69
N THR A 17 -6.16 1.94 -18.55
CA THR A 17 -5.10 1.88 -19.54
C THR A 17 -3.97 1.03 -18.97
N GLU A 18 -3.43 0.15 -19.80
CA GLU A 18 -2.26 -0.64 -19.43
C GLU A 18 -1.02 0.26 -19.29
N PHE A 19 -0.24 0.04 -18.24
CA PHE A 19 1.03 0.72 -18.04
C PHE A 19 2.03 -0.13 -17.26
N TYR A 20 3.27 0.33 -17.20
CA TYR A 20 4.31 -0.24 -16.38
C TYR A 20 4.43 0.56 -15.08
N MET A 21 4.01 -0.04 -13.97
CA MET A 21 4.12 0.54 -12.63
C MET A 21 5.57 0.39 -12.12
N PRO A 22 6.24 1.48 -11.74
CA PRO A 22 7.58 1.38 -11.17
C PRO A 22 7.56 0.68 -9.82
N HIS A 23 8.51 -0.23 -9.63
CA HIS A 23 8.63 -1.03 -8.42
C HIS A 23 10.11 -1.34 -8.15
N LYS A 24 10.48 -1.55 -6.88
CA LYS A 24 11.88 -1.75 -6.46
C LYS A 24 12.59 -2.90 -7.19
N ASN A 25 11.84 -3.94 -7.54
CA ASN A 25 12.32 -5.12 -8.25
C ASN A 25 12.15 -5.04 -9.78
N GLY A 26 12.06 -3.83 -10.33
CA GLY A 26 11.73 -3.57 -11.74
C GLY A 26 10.24 -3.38 -11.97
N ASP A 27 9.90 -2.82 -13.13
CA ASP A 27 8.54 -2.40 -13.43
C ASP A 27 7.56 -3.58 -13.58
N LYS A 28 6.33 -3.39 -13.10
CA LYS A 28 5.25 -4.38 -13.16
C LYS A 28 4.17 -3.93 -14.14
N ARG A 29 3.74 -4.83 -15.02
CA ARG A 29 2.61 -4.59 -15.93
C ARG A 29 1.31 -4.47 -15.12
N ALA A 30 0.63 -3.34 -15.26
CA ALA A 30 -0.42 -2.90 -14.36
C ALA A 30 -1.58 -2.22 -15.11
N MET A 31 -2.72 -2.15 -14.43
CA MET A 31 -3.88 -1.36 -14.88
C MET A 31 -4.50 -0.65 -13.67
N ALA A 32 -4.81 0.63 -13.82
CA ALA A 32 -5.37 1.47 -12.77
C ALA A 32 -6.87 1.69 -12.99
N PHE A 33 -7.63 1.69 -11.90
CA PHE A 33 -9.06 1.96 -11.89
C PHE A 33 -9.37 2.99 -10.81
N ASP A 34 -10.50 3.68 -10.94
CA ASP A 34 -11.03 4.46 -9.83
C ASP A 34 -11.40 3.52 -8.65
N SER A 35 -11.52 4.08 -7.46
CA SER A 35 -11.78 3.33 -6.24
C SER A 35 -13.06 2.49 -6.31
N ARG A 36 -14.12 2.99 -6.95
CA ARG A 36 -15.41 2.29 -7.08
C ARG A 36 -15.28 1.09 -8.02
N THR A 37 -14.70 1.30 -9.20
CA THR A 37 -14.47 0.25 -10.19
C THR A 37 -13.47 -0.79 -9.65
N GLY A 38 -12.44 -0.35 -8.94
CA GLY A 38 -11.46 -1.23 -8.30
C GLY A 38 -12.08 -2.14 -7.23
N THR A 39 -13.00 -1.63 -6.41
CA THR A 39 -13.75 -2.45 -5.44
C THR A 39 -14.64 -3.48 -6.14
N ILE A 40 -15.32 -3.10 -7.24
CA ILE A 40 -16.11 -4.03 -8.05
C ILE A 40 -15.22 -5.12 -8.66
N LEU A 41 -14.05 -4.76 -9.20
CA LEU A 41 -13.09 -5.70 -9.76
C LEU A 41 -12.56 -6.66 -8.68
N THR A 42 -12.24 -6.14 -7.50
CA THR A 42 -11.79 -6.95 -6.35
C THR A 42 -12.84 -7.99 -5.96
N ALA A 43 -14.12 -7.59 -5.89
CA ALA A 43 -15.23 -8.50 -5.63
C ALA A 43 -15.37 -9.55 -6.75
N GLY A 44 -15.28 -9.14 -8.02
CA GLY A 44 -15.30 -10.06 -9.16
C GLY A 44 -14.17 -11.08 -9.14
N LEU A 45 -12.94 -10.66 -8.80
CA LEU A 45 -11.79 -11.54 -8.65
C LEU A 45 -11.98 -12.54 -7.50
N SER A 46 -12.61 -12.13 -6.39
CA SER A 46 -12.96 -13.02 -5.28
C SER A 46 -13.95 -14.12 -5.71
N VAL A 47 -14.94 -13.77 -6.53
CA VAL A 47 -15.88 -14.74 -7.13
C VAL A 47 -15.15 -15.71 -8.04
N VAL A 48 -14.25 -15.23 -8.91
CA VAL A 48 -13.41 -16.07 -9.79
C VAL A 48 -12.60 -17.08 -8.98
N ILE A 49 -12.01 -16.66 -7.86
CA ILE A 49 -11.26 -17.54 -6.96
C ILE A 49 -12.18 -18.57 -6.30
N THR A 50 -13.36 -18.17 -5.85
CA THR A 50 -14.34 -19.13 -5.30
C THR A 50 -14.70 -20.21 -6.34
N VAL A 51 -14.94 -19.83 -7.60
CA VAL A 51 -15.21 -20.77 -8.70
C VAL A 51 -14.00 -21.67 -8.99
N LEU A 52 -12.77 -21.13 -8.91
CA LEU A 52 -11.54 -21.91 -9.02
C LEU A 52 -11.46 -23.02 -7.96
N PHE A 53 -11.78 -22.72 -6.71
CA PHE A 53 -11.76 -23.72 -5.64
C PHE A 53 -12.88 -24.75 -5.74
N LEU A 54 -14.07 -24.35 -6.21
CA LEU A 54 -15.14 -25.31 -6.56
C LEU A 54 -14.67 -26.25 -7.68
N CYS A 55 -14.00 -25.72 -8.70
CA CYS A 55 -13.46 -26.52 -9.77
C CYS A 55 -12.34 -27.45 -9.29
N LEU A 56 -11.44 -26.96 -8.45
CA LEU A 56 -10.38 -27.75 -7.84
C LEU A 56 -10.94 -28.86 -6.96
N TRP A 57 -12.01 -28.58 -6.20
CA TRP A 57 -12.70 -29.57 -5.39
C TRP A 57 -13.26 -30.70 -6.25
N ASN A 58 -13.98 -30.38 -7.33
CA ASN A 58 -14.50 -31.39 -8.26
C ASN A 58 -13.39 -32.27 -8.84
N PHE A 59 -12.25 -31.66 -9.17
CA PHE A 59 -11.08 -32.39 -9.65
C PHE A 59 -10.48 -33.30 -8.57
N ILE A 60 -10.34 -32.82 -7.33
CA ILE A 60 -9.85 -33.62 -6.20
C ILE A 60 -10.79 -34.81 -5.93
N SER A 61 -12.11 -34.58 -5.96
CA SER A 61 -13.11 -35.64 -5.83
C SER A 61 -13.00 -36.67 -6.96
N PHE A 62 -12.78 -36.21 -8.20
CA PHE A 62 -12.52 -37.08 -9.35
C PHE A 62 -11.27 -37.94 -9.14
N VAL A 63 -10.15 -37.33 -8.74
CA VAL A 63 -8.87 -38.03 -8.50
C VAL A 63 -8.97 -38.99 -7.31
N GLY A 64 -9.64 -38.58 -6.22
CA GLY A 64 -9.81 -39.37 -5.00
C GLY A 64 -10.43 -40.75 -5.26
N MET A 65 -11.33 -40.85 -6.25
CA MET A 65 -11.94 -42.13 -6.64
C MET A 65 -10.95 -43.14 -7.25
N PHE A 66 -9.85 -42.68 -7.86
CA PHE A 66 -8.82 -43.57 -8.38
C PHE A 66 -7.95 -44.17 -7.26
N PHE A 67 -7.93 -43.54 -6.07
CA PHE A 67 -7.11 -43.95 -4.92
C PHE A 67 -7.92 -44.67 -3.82
N ALA A 68 -8.67 -45.70 -4.21
CA ALA A 68 -9.53 -46.43 -3.27
C ALA A 68 -8.77 -47.27 -2.21
N GLY A 69 -7.49 -47.56 -2.42
CA GLY A 69 -6.69 -48.41 -1.52
C GLY A 69 -7.28 -49.81 -1.33
N LYS A 70 -7.27 -50.34 -0.09
CA LYS A 70 -7.85 -51.65 0.24
C LYS A 70 -9.37 -51.64 -0.02
N ARG A 71 -9.89 -52.70 -0.64
CA ARG A 71 -11.32 -52.87 -1.00
C ARG A 71 -12.19 -53.17 0.24
N THR A 72 -12.24 -52.25 1.22
CA THR A 72 -13.17 -52.36 2.36
C THR A 72 -14.46 -51.60 2.08
N ARG A 73 -15.58 -52.12 2.60
CA ARG A 73 -16.90 -51.49 2.47
C ARG A 73 -16.93 -50.08 3.09
N ARG A 74 -16.21 -49.85 4.19
CA ARG A 74 -16.16 -48.56 4.88
C ARG A 74 -15.49 -47.49 4.03
N ARG A 75 -14.37 -47.81 3.38
CA ARG A 75 -13.71 -46.91 2.42
C ARG A 75 -14.59 -46.57 1.23
N TYR A 76 -15.39 -47.53 0.77
CA TYR A 76 -16.36 -47.25 -0.29
C TYR A 76 -17.39 -46.21 0.14
N VAL A 77 -17.90 -46.28 1.37
CA VAL A 77 -18.80 -45.24 1.92
C VAL A 77 -18.12 -43.88 1.89
N ALA A 78 -16.88 -43.77 2.40
CA ALA A 78 -16.12 -42.51 2.37
C ALA A 78 -15.93 -41.95 0.94
N LEU A 79 -15.65 -42.81 -0.05
CA LEU A 79 -15.53 -42.40 -1.45
C LEU A 79 -16.85 -41.92 -2.06
N VAL A 80 -17.96 -42.59 -1.75
CA VAL A 80 -19.30 -42.16 -2.19
C VAL A 80 -19.68 -40.84 -1.53
N THR A 81 -19.34 -40.65 -0.25
CA THR A 81 -19.50 -39.36 0.43
C THR A 81 -18.73 -38.26 -0.27
N LEU A 82 -17.44 -38.50 -0.56
CA LEU A 82 -16.58 -37.54 -1.24
C LEU A 82 -17.16 -37.15 -2.61
N TRP A 83 -17.52 -38.13 -3.43
CA TRP A 83 -17.98 -37.92 -4.80
C TRP A 83 -19.30 -37.14 -4.89
N ASN A 84 -20.22 -37.41 -3.97
CA ASN A 84 -21.53 -36.77 -3.96
C ASN A 84 -21.54 -35.42 -3.23
N SER A 85 -20.45 -35.04 -2.58
CA SER A 85 -20.37 -33.76 -1.90
C SER A 85 -19.99 -32.67 -2.90
N ASN A 86 -20.99 -31.90 -3.34
CA ASN A 86 -20.76 -30.74 -4.21
C ASN A 86 -20.00 -29.60 -3.49
N ASP A 87 -19.97 -29.61 -2.16
CA ASP A 87 -19.31 -28.62 -1.31
C ASP A 87 -18.23 -29.28 -0.43
N PRO A 88 -16.97 -28.78 -0.44
CA PRO A 88 -15.90 -29.30 0.40
C PRO A 88 -16.21 -29.21 1.90
N TRP A 89 -16.99 -28.22 2.36
CA TRP A 89 -17.34 -28.13 3.77
C TRP A 89 -18.29 -29.25 4.21
N PHE A 90 -19.30 -29.54 3.39
CA PHE A 90 -20.18 -30.69 3.59
C PHE A 90 -19.39 -32.00 3.62
N ALA A 91 -18.48 -32.20 2.65
CA ALA A 91 -17.61 -33.38 2.61
C ALA A 91 -16.77 -33.53 3.88
N CYS A 92 -16.18 -32.43 4.36
CA CYS A 92 -15.38 -32.41 5.58
C CYS A 92 -16.19 -32.91 6.80
N LYS A 93 -17.40 -32.36 7.01
CA LYS A 93 -18.26 -32.75 8.13
C LYS A 93 -18.61 -34.23 8.09
N GLU A 94 -19.04 -34.73 6.95
CA GLU A 94 -19.47 -36.12 6.80
C GLU A 94 -18.29 -37.10 6.92
N LEU A 95 -17.13 -36.77 6.34
CA LEU A 95 -15.93 -37.59 6.44
C LEU A 95 -15.32 -37.58 7.85
N LEU A 96 -15.41 -36.47 8.57
CA LEU A 96 -14.99 -36.38 9.98
C LEU A 96 -15.93 -37.20 10.86
N HIS A 97 -17.24 -37.12 10.64
CA HIS A 97 -18.21 -37.95 11.35
C HIS A 97 -17.98 -39.44 11.08
N TYR A 98 -17.71 -39.81 9.82
CA TYR A 98 -17.30 -41.16 9.43
C TYR A 98 -16.01 -41.60 10.16
N ALA A 99 -15.00 -40.73 10.24
CA ALA A 99 -13.75 -41.02 10.94
C ALA A 99 -13.99 -41.27 12.44
N ILE A 100 -14.75 -40.39 13.12
CA ILE A 100 -15.12 -40.55 14.54
C ILE A 100 -15.85 -41.88 14.79
N GLN A 101 -16.72 -42.30 13.86
CA GLN A 101 -17.39 -43.60 13.97
C GLN A 101 -16.41 -44.77 13.84
N CYS A 102 -15.40 -44.67 12.97
CA CYS A 102 -14.37 -45.70 12.85
C CYS A 102 -13.47 -45.79 14.09
N LEU A 103 -13.33 -44.69 14.83
CA LEU A 103 -12.54 -44.62 16.08
C LEU A 103 -13.12 -45.51 17.19
N LYS A 104 -14.42 -45.78 17.16
CA LYS A 104 -15.10 -46.67 18.12
C LYS A 104 -14.76 -48.15 17.92
N ASP A 105 -14.08 -48.51 16.84
CA ASP A 105 -13.86 -49.89 16.43
C ASP A 105 -12.35 -50.14 16.25
N SER A 106 -11.71 -50.78 17.23
CA SER A 106 -10.24 -50.87 17.34
C SER A 106 -9.56 -51.55 16.14
N LYS A 107 -10.30 -52.38 15.39
CA LYS A 107 -9.82 -53.06 14.17
C LYS A 107 -9.84 -52.16 12.92
N ALA A 108 -10.37 -50.93 13.01
CA ALA A 108 -10.62 -50.05 11.87
C ALA A 108 -9.66 -48.86 11.74
N SER A 109 -8.49 -48.91 12.40
CA SER A 109 -7.50 -47.82 12.39
C SER A 109 -7.13 -47.35 10.97
N GLY A 110 -6.98 -48.26 10.01
CA GLY A 110 -6.66 -47.90 8.62
C GLY A 110 -7.79 -47.21 7.84
N ASP A 111 -9.04 -47.33 8.29
CA ASP A 111 -10.20 -46.68 7.68
C ASP A 111 -10.48 -45.31 8.34
N PHE A 112 -10.14 -45.19 9.64
CA PHE A 112 -10.10 -43.92 10.36
C PHE A 112 -9.15 -42.92 9.68
N TRP A 113 -7.88 -43.30 9.48
CA TRP A 113 -6.89 -42.42 8.84
C TRP A 113 -7.26 -42.05 7.41
N TYR A 114 -7.94 -42.94 6.69
CA TYR A 114 -8.42 -42.67 5.33
C TYR A 114 -9.53 -41.61 5.32
N GLY A 115 -10.55 -41.78 6.16
CA GLY A 115 -11.63 -40.80 6.31
C GLY A 115 -11.13 -39.44 6.82
N LEU A 116 -10.25 -39.46 7.82
CA LEU A 116 -9.61 -38.26 8.35
C LEU A 116 -8.77 -37.55 7.30
N GLY A 117 -7.99 -38.27 6.50
CA GLY A 117 -7.17 -37.69 5.43
C GLY A 117 -7.99 -37.01 4.35
N LEU A 118 -9.08 -37.64 3.89
CA LEU A 118 -10.01 -37.03 2.93
C LEU A 118 -10.76 -35.85 3.54
N GLY A 119 -11.20 -35.97 4.80
CA GLY A 119 -11.85 -34.88 5.53
C GLY A 119 -10.94 -33.66 5.72
N LEU A 120 -9.66 -33.89 6.06
CA LEU A 120 -8.65 -32.84 6.17
C LEU A 120 -8.39 -32.18 4.82
N THR A 121 -8.33 -32.96 3.73
CA THR A 121 -8.17 -32.43 2.38
C THR A 121 -9.35 -31.51 2.01
N ALA A 122 -10.58 -31.94 2.30
CA ALA A 122 -11.78 -31.14 2.10
C ALA A 122 -11.75 -29.84 2.93
N PHE A 123 -11.35 -29.93 4.20
CA PHE A 123 -11.16 -28.76 5.05
C PHE A 123 -10.12 -27.79 4.49
N VAL A 124 -8.96 -28.29 4.02
CA VAL A 124 -7.90 -27.46 3.43
C VAL A 124 -8.38 -26.76 2.16
N VAL A 125 -9.15 -27.44 1.30
CA VAL A 125 -9.72 -26.83 0.09
C VAL A 125 -10.76 -25.77 0.45
N PHE A 126 -11.64 -26.03 1.42
CA PHE A 126 -12.64 -25.08 1.88
C PHE A 126 -12.01 -23.84 2.55
N ALA A 127 -11.21 -24.06 3.59
CA ALA A 127 -10.55 -22.98 4.32
C ALA A 127 -9.57 -22.22 3.42
N GLY A 128 -8.81 -22.95 2.60
CA GLY A 128 -7.92 -22.38 1.59
C GLY A 128 -8.68 -21.54 0.57
N GLY A 129 -9.87 -21.98 0.13
CA GLY A 129 -10.72 -21.21 -0.77
C GLY A 129 -11.16 -19.87 -0.18
N ILE A 130 -11.65 -19.88 1.06
CA ILE A 130 -12.05 -18.65 1.77
C ILE A 130 -10.84 -17.72 1.93
N VAL A 131 -9.74 -18.20 2.50
CA VAL A 131 -8.55 -17.38 2.75
C VAL A 131 -7.99 -16.82 1.44
N THR A 132 -7.88 -17.63 0.40
CA THR A 132 -7.36 -17.22 -0.91
C THR A 132 -8.30 -16.23 -1.59
N SER A 133 -9.62 -16.38 -1.47
CA SER A 133 -10.62 -15.45 -2.04
C SER A 133 -10.55 -14.04 -1.45
N ILE A 134 -9.98 -13.89 -0.24
CA ILE A 134 -9.78 -12.61 0.44
C ILE A 134 -8.37 -12.08 0.16
N MET A 135 -7.35 -12.94 0.33
CA MET A 135 -5.95 -12.51 0.26
C MET A 135 -5.46 -12.29 -1.17
N VAL A 136 -5.87 -13.09 -2.15
CA VAL A 136 -5.35 -12.95 -3.53
C VAL A 136 -5.81 -11.66 -4.21
N PRO A 137 -7.09 -11.23 -4.15
CA PRO A 137 -7.47 -9.94 -4.70
C PRO A 137 -6.69 -8.78 -4.08
N SER A 138 -6.46 -8.83 -2.76
CA SER A 138 -5.62 -7.87 -2.05
C SER A 138 -4.16 -7.92 -2.50
N ALA A 139 -3.60 -9.12 -2.74
CA ALA A 139 -2.24 -9.29 -3.26
C ALA A 139 -2.10 -8.87 -4.74
N LEU A 140 -3.20 -8.89 -5.51
CA LEU A 140 -3.27 -8.39 -6.88
C LEU A 140 -3.32 -6.86 -6.93
N LEU A 141 -3.80 -6.21 -5.86
CA LEU A 141 -3.70 -4.77 -5.67
C LEU A 141 -2.25 -4.40 -5.33
N ILE A 142 -1.54 -3.85 -6.30
CA ILE A 142 -0.10 -3.53 -6.18
C ILE A 142 0.16 -2.08 -5.76
N GLY A 143 -0.86 -1.23 -5.73
CA GLY A 143 -0.74 0.14 -5.24
C GLY A 143 -1.92 1.04 -5.57
N HIS A 144 -1.69 2.35 -5.41
CA HIS A 144 -2.66 3.42 -5.60
C HIS A 144 -2.12 4.46 -6.58
N VAL A 145 -1.68 4.01 -7.75
CA VAL A 145 -1.01 4.83 -8.76
C VAL A 145 -1.62 4.69 -10.15
N ALA A 146 -1.62 5.77 -10.92
CA ALA A 146 -2.03 5.75 -12.32
C ALA A 146 -0.98 6.41 -13.22
N PRO A 147 -0.89 6.01 -14.50
CA PRO A 147 -0.06 6.68 -15.48
C PRO A 147 -0.60 8.08 -15.75
N VAL A 148 0.31 9.03 -15.92
CA VAL A 148 -0.05 10.43 -16.15
C VAL A 148 -0.51 10.67 -17.59
N ARG A 149 -1.48 11.58 -17.73
CA ARG A 149 -1.91 12.08 -19.03
C ARG A 149 -0.86 13.06 -19.56
N PRO A 150 -0.22 12.82 -20.72
CA PRO A 150 0.86 13.70 -21.21
C PRO A 150 0.46 15.18 -21.35
N SER A 151 -0.81 15.45 -21.70
CA SER A 151 -1.32 16.80 -21.91
C SER A 151 -1.53 17.61 -20.62
N SER A 152 -1.48 16.98 -19.44
CA SER A 152 -1.57 17.70 -18.15
C SER A 152 -0.22 18.05 -17.56
N VAL A 153 0.88 17.59 -18.17
CA VAL A 153 2.22 17.83 -17.67
C VAL A 153 2.70 19.20 -18.15
N PHE A 154 3.23 19.98 -17.23
CA PHE A 154 3.88 21.25 -17.47
C PHE A 154 5.07 21.37 -16.53
N TYR A 155 6.22 21.76 -17.04
CA TYR A 155 7.35 22.14 -16.21
C TYR A 155 8.05 23.36 -16.82
N PRO A 156 8.27 24.45 -16.05
CA PRO A 156 8.78 25.70 -16.59
C PRO A 156 10.23 25.55 -17.07
N GLU A 157 10.54 26.15 -18.23
CA GLU A 157 11.91 26.22 -18.73
C GLU A 157 12.82 27.04 -17.79
N PRO A 158 14.09 26.64 -17.60
CA PRO A 158 15.07 27.48 -16.91
C PRO A 158 15.18 28.87 -17.57
N PRO A 159 15.25 29.96 -16.79
CA PRO A 159 15.24 31.30 -17.35
C PRO A 159 16.59 31.59 -18.05
N HIS A 160 16.55 31.84 -19.35
CA HIS A 160 17.69 32.37 -20.11
C HIS A 160 17.88 33.87 -19.84
N GLY A 161 18.53 34.18 -18.72
CA GLY A 161 18.86 35.55 -18.29
C GLY A 161 17.66 36.39 -17.84
N GLY A 162 17.95 37.42 -17.06
CA GLY A 162 16.96 38.40 -16.58
C GLY A 162 16.26 38.02 -15.27
N VAL A 163 16.31 38.95 -14.31
CA VAL A 163 15.72 38.78 -12.97
C VAL A 163 14.21 38.53 -13.03
N VAL A 164 13.50 39.21 -13.94
CA VAL A 164 12.04 39.08 -14.09
C VAL A 164 11.63 37.65 -14.43
N LYS A 165 12.32 36.99 -15.37
CA LYS A 165 12.02 35.60 -15.75
C LYS A 165 12.30 34.62 -14.61
N ALA A 166 13.36 34.87 -13.85
CA ALA A 166 13.65 34.08 -12.64
C ALA A 166 12.55 34.23 -11.59
N LEU A 167 12.08 35.45 -11.32
CA LEU A 167 10.97 35.71 -10.41
C LEU A 167 9.65 35.08 -10.88
N GLN A 168 9.36 35.15 -12.18
CA GLN A 168 8.20 34.47 -12.78
C GLN A 168 8.29 32.96 -12.55
N ARG A 169 9.45 32.34 -12.78
CA ARG A 169 9.66 30.92 -12.51
C ARG A 169 9.48 30.58 -11.04
N TYR A 170 10.00 31.38 -10.11
CA TYR A 170 9.77 31.16 -8.68
C TYR A 170 8.29 31.28 -8.31
N GLY A 171 7.55 32.22 -8.92
CA GLY A 171 6.10 32.32 -8.77
C GLY A 171 5.37 31.06 -9.22
N LEU A 172 5.80 30.45 -10.34
CA LEU A 172 5.26 29.17 -10.81
C LEU A 172 5.57 28.01 -9.86
N LEU A 173 6.77 27.98 -9.27
CA LEU A 173 7.21 26.92 -8.36
C LEU A 173 6.70 27.10 -6.92
N ALA A 174 6.21 28.29 -6.55
CA ALA A 174 5.78 28.60 -5.20
C ALA A 174 4.73 27.62 -4.66
N PRO A 175 3.67 27.25 -5.39
CA PRO A 175 2.70 26.26 -4.89
C PRO A 175 3.32 24.89 -4.58
N ALA A 176 4.28 24.43 -5.38
CA ALA A 176 4.99 23.16 -5.15
C ALA A 176 5.89 23.25 -3.91
N ALA A 177 6.60 24.37 -3.75
CA ALA A 177 7.41 24.64 -2.55
C ALA A 177 6.54 24.68 -1.28
N MET A 178 5.38 25.34 -1.33
CA MET A 178 4.45 25.43 -0.20
C MET A 178 3.81 24.08 0.14
N ARG A 179 3.46 23.25 -0.86
CA ARG A 179 3.03 21.87 -0.61
C ARG A 179 4.12 21.06 0.09
N SER A 180 5.36 21.15 -0.37
CA SER A 180 6.49 20.44 0.24
C SER A 180 6.72 20.87 1.68
N LEU A 181 6.68 22.17 1.98
CA LEU A 181 6.76 22.69 3.36
C LEU A 181 5.58 22.21 4.21
N GLY A 182 4.36 22.23 3.69
CA GLY A 182 3.17 21.72 4.39
C GLY A 182 3.24 20.22 4.70
N SER A 183 3.77 19.41 3.77
CA SER A 183 3.97 17.98 3.98
C SER A 183 4.98 17.70 5.11
N VAL A 184 6.01 18.54 5.27
CA VAL A 184 6.97 18.41 6.37
C VAL A 184 6.30 18.65 7.71
N GLU A 185 5.48 19.68 7.85
CA GLU A 185 4.78 19.98 9.11
C GLU A 185 3.83 18.84 9.52
N ALA A 186 3.27 18.13 8.55
CA ALA A 186 2.29 17.09 8.82
C ALA A 186 2.88 15.68 8.96
N ALA A 187 4.09 15.42 8.46
CA ALA A 187 4.70 14.09 8.41
C ALA A 187 6.16 14.03 8.93
N GLU A 188 6.59 15.04 9.72
CA GLU A 188 7.98 15.21 10.17
C GLU A 188 8.63 13.92 10.69
N VAL A 189 7.92 13.18 11.55
CA VAL A 189 8.44 11.95 12.18
C VAL A 189 8.82 10.89 11.14
N THR A 190 7.96 10.65 10.17
CA THR A 190 8.20 9.62 9.13
C THR A 190 9.26 10.06 8.12
N LEU A 191 9.38 11.36 7.85
CA LEU A 191 10.38 11.89 6.93
C LEU A 191 11.80 11.85 7.52
N ARG A 192 11.93 12.04 8.85
CA ARG A 192 13.22 11.95 9.56
C ARG A 192 13.86 10.55 9.49
N GLU A 193 13.09 9.49 9.27
CA GLU A 193 13.64 8.15 9.05
C GLU A 193 14.35 8.01 7.69
N ARG A 194 14.02 8.87 6.72
CA ARG A 194 14.57 8.84 5.35
C ARG A 194 15.64 9.89 5.09
N VAL A 195 15.75 10.89 5.97
CA VAL A 195 16.69 12.01 5.83
C VAL A 195 17.51 12.13 7.10
N ASN A 196 18.82 11.93 6.97
CA ASN A 196 19.73 12.08 8.09
C ASN A 196 20.15 13.54 8.19
N VAL A 197 19.84 14.19 9.32
CA VAL A 197 20.26 15.57 9.61
C VAL A 197 20.95 15.62 10.96
N VAL A 198 22.21 16.05 10.96
CA VAL A 198 23.07 16.08 12.16
C VAL A 198 23.52 17.51 12.41
N GLU A 199 23.33 18.00 13.64
CA GLU A 199 23.91 19.26 14.08
C GLU A 199 25.43 19.08 14.22
N GLU A 200 26.21 19.96 13.57
CA GLU A 200 27.66 19.97 13.77
C GLU A 200 28.01 20.58 15.14
N PRO A 201 29.06 20.07 15.81
CA PRO A 201 29.44 20.56 17.13
C PRO A 201 29.75 22.07 17.11
N LYS A 202 29.40 22.73 18.22
CA LYS A 202 29.68 24.16 18.42
C LYS A 202 31.18 24.41 18.42
N TYR A 203 31.69 25.10 17.40
CA TYR A 203 33.00 25.70 17.48
C TYR A 203 32.81 27.13 18.01
N PHE A 204 33.51 27.48 19.08
CA PHE A 204 33.62 28.89 19.45
C PHE A 204 34.75 29.48 18.63
N ASN A 205 34.48 30.53 17.85
CA ASN A 205 35.56 31.35 17.34
C ASN A 205 36.21 32.02 18.57
N PRO A 206 37.49 31.72 18.89
CA PRO A 206 38.11 32.20 20.11
C PRO A 206 38.24 33.74 20.18
N LYS A 207 38.02 34.45 19.06
CA LYS A 207 38.12 35.91 19.00
C LYS A 207 36.83 36.67 19.36
N ASP A 208 35.64 36.11 19.10
CA ASP A 208 34.40 36.92 19.08
C ASP A 208 33.27 36.42 20.01
N LYS A 209 33.45 35.36 20.79
CA LYS A 209 32.38 34.71 21.61
C LYS A 209 31.12 34.29 20.81
N GLU A 210 31.13 34.43 19.50
CA GLU A 210 30.01 34.09 18.62
C GLU A 210 29.96 32.55 18.39
N PRO A 211 28.79 31.91 18.58
CA PRO A 211 28.66 30.47 18.40
C PRO A 211 28.68 30.12 16.91
N VAL A 212 29.65 29.32 16.47
CA VAL A 212 29.62 28.70 15.14
C VAL A 212 28.79 27.43 15.23
N LYS A 213 27.69 27.38 14.49
CA LYS A 213 26.83 26.20 14.36
C LYS A 213 26.82 25.72 12.92
N GLY A 214 26.61 24.41 12.74
CA GLY A 214 26.47 23.84 11.41
C GLY A 214 25.44 22.72 11.37
N VAL A 215 25.06 22.34 10.16
CA VAL A 215 24.11 21.26 9.88
C VAL A 215 24.68 20.44 8.73
N LYS A 216 24.85 19.13 8.93
CA LYS A 216 25.13 18.16 7.86
C LYS A 216 23.86 17.40 7.54
N TYR A 217 23.65 17.09 6.27
CA TYR A 217 22.53 16.27 5.85
C TYR A 217 22.87 15.32 4.71
N ASN A 218 22.15 14.21 4.66
CA ASN A 218 22.12 13.35 3.49
C ASN A 218 20.77 12.63 3.34
N TYR A 219 20.42 12.30 2.10
CA TYR A 219 19.28 11.47 1.77
C TYR A 219 19.47 10.77 0.43
N THR A 220 18.69 9.72 0.19
CA THR A 220 18.68 9.00 -1.09
C THR A 220 17.27 8.90 -1.65
N LEU A 221 17.15 9.05 -2.96
CA LEU A 221 15.92 8.93 -3.73
C LEU A 221 16.15 7.97 -4.89
N SER A 222 15.21 7.05 -5.10
CA SER A 222 15.17 6.24 -6.32
C SER A 222 14.24 6.86 -7.36
N GLY A 223 14.39 6.48 -8.63
CA GLY A 223 13.42 6.86 -9.66
C GLY A 223 12.01 6.33 -9.36
N VAL A 224 11.90 5.22 -8.60
CA VAL A 224 10.60 4.71 -8.10
C VAL A 224 9.98 5.68 -7.10
N ASP A 225 10.78 6.27 -6.20
CA ASP A 225 10.29 7.30 -5.26
C ASP A 225 9.76 8.54 -6.01
N MET A 226 10.33 8.84 -7.18
CA MET A 226 9.91 9.93 -8.07
C MET A 226 8.73 9.55 -9.00
N GLY A 227 8.28 8.29 -8.99
CA GLY A 227 7.21 7.80 -9.86
C GLY A 227 7.62 7.53 -11.32
N LEU A 228 8.91 7.54 -11.66
CA LEU A 228 9.39 7.34 -13.03
C LEU A 228 9.21 5.90 -13.52
N LYS A 229 8.62 5.72 -14.72
CA LYS A 229 8.67 4.41 -15.41
C LYS A 229 10.13 4.10 -15.79
N TRP A 230 10.53 2.84 -15.66
CA TRP A 230 11.92 2.39 -15.82
C TRP A 230 12.93 3.11 -14.89
N GLY A 231 12.43 3.70 -13.79
CA GLY A 231 13.23 4.42 -12.81
C GLY A 231 13.83 3.56 -11.71
N SER A 232 13.63 2.23 -11.72
CA SER A 232 14.15 1.33 -10.67
C SER A 232 15.67 1.34 -10.53
N GLU A 233 16.36 1.64 -11.63
CA GLU A 233 17.82 1.70 -11.69
C GLU A 233 18.35 3.12 -11.45
N LEU A 234 17.49 4.14 -11.45
CA LEU A 234 17.87 5.52 -11.17
C LEU A 234 17.96 5.74 -9.66
N SER A 235 19.04 6.38 -9.23
CA SER A 235 19.22 6.84 -7.85
C SER A 235 19.89 8.20 -7.81
N LEU A 236 19.42 9.03 -6.88
CA LEU A 236 19.97 10.33 -6.50
C LEU A 236 20.41 10.21 -5.04
N GLU A 237 21.68 10.45 -4.77
CA GLU A 237 22.24 10.58 -3.43
C GLU A 237 22.62 12.05 -3.20
N VAL A 238 21.98 12.67 -2.23
CA VAL A 238 22.24 14.06 -1.85
C VAL A 238 23.02 14.08 -0.55
N THR A 239 24.11 14.83 -0.54
CA THR A 239 24.88 15.13 0.67
C THR A 239 25.15 16.62 0.73
N GLY A 240 25.08 17.23 1.90
CA GLY A 240 25.35 18.65 2.02
C GLY A 240 25.67 19.07 3.44
N ALA A 241 26.19 20.29 3.56
CA ALA A 241 26.45 20.91 4.85
C ALA A 241 26.27 22.42 4.77
N CYS A 242 25.93 23.02 5.90
CA CYS A 242 25.82 24.46 6.09
C CYS A 242 26.52 24.84 7.40
N ILE A 243 27.25 25.95 7.41
CA ILE A 243 27.90 26.50 8.61
C ILE A 243 27.66 28.01 8.69
N THR A 244 27.50 28.54 9.90
CA THR A 244 27.40 29.99 10.14
C THR A 244 28.70 30.68 9.76
N GLU A 245 28.62 31.70 8.90
CA GLU A 245 29.75 32.49 8.41
C GLU A 245 29.64 33.94 8.88
N TYR A 246 30.48 34.29 9.85
CA TYR A 246 30.54 35.64 10.45
C TYR A 246 31.49 36.57 9.69
N GLY A 247 32.45 36.02 8.94
CA GLY A 247 33.46 36.78 8.21
C GLY A 247 32.92 37.60 7.04
N TRP A 248 31.72 37.30 6.55
CA TRP A 248 31.09 38.07 5.48
C TRP A 248 30.57 39.43 5.95
N ALA A 249 30.30 39.62 7.24
CA ALA A 249 29.77 40.89 7.76
C ALA A 249 30.80 42.02 7.65
N ASN A 250 30.49 43.03 6.84
CA ASN A 250 31.32 44.21 6.67
C ASN A 250 30.94 45.30 7.68
N LYS A 251 31.51 45.21 8.88
CA LYS A 251 31.26 46.16 10.00
C LYS A 251 31.95 47.52 9.82
N THR A 252 32.89 47.65 8.88
CA THR A 252 33.64 48.90 8.65
C THR A 252 32.95 49.83 7.67
N ARG A 253 32.06 49.29 6.81
CA ARG A 253 31.26 50.08 5.89
C ARG A 253 30.19 50.83 6.69
N THR A 254 30.42 52.12 6.91
CA THR A 254 29.46 53.01 7.57
C THR A 254 28.18 53.06 6.77
N THR A 255 27.06 52.77 7.42
CA THR A 255 25.74 53.11 6.91
C THR A 255 25.59 54.62 6.93
N ASP A 256 25.61 55.25 5.76
CA ASP A 256 25.13 56.62 5.64
C ASP A 256 23.70 56.69 6.18
N GLY A 257 23.38 57.77 6.89
CA GLY A 257 22.12 57.91 7.66
C GLY A 257 20.84 57.70 6.82
N ASP A 258 20.92 57.86 5.51
CA ASP A 258 19.80 57.71 4.58
C ASP A 258 19.41 56.24 4.34
N HIS A 259 20.31 55.28 4.57
CA HIS A 259 20.08 53.84 4.34
C HIS A 259 20.66 52.98 5.47
N PRO A 260 19.99 52.93 6.65
CA PRO A 260 20.43 52.07 7.74
C PRO A 260 20.31 50.60 7.33
N GLY A 261 21.40 49.84 7.43
CA GLY A 261 21.43 48.42 7.12
C GLY A 261 22.75 47.72 7.45
N ASP A 262 22.79 46.40 7.27
CA ASP A 262 24.00 45.61 7.44
C ASP A 262 24.53 45.18 6.06
N TRP A 263 25.82 45.41 5.80
CA TRP A 263 26.47 45.01 4.56
C TRP A 263 27.23 43.70 4.74
N TYR A 264 27.11 42.80 3.77
CA TYR A 264 27.78 41.51 3.75
C TYR A 264 28.47 41.27 2.42
N ASN A 265 29.71 40.80 2.42
CA ASN A 265 30.48 40.44 1.23
C ASN A 265 30.53 38.90 1.11
N LEU A 266 29.61 38.33 0.32
CA LEU A 266 29.51 36.87 0.19
C LEU A 266 30.78 36.29 -0.44
N TRP A 267 31.25 35.18 0.13
CA TRP A 267 32.49 34.50 -0.28
C TRP A 267 33.73 35.42 -0.32
N ASN A 268 33.72 36.49 0.48
CA ASN A 268 34.75 37.53 0.49
C ASN A 268 34.94 38.22 -0.88
N MET A 269 33.87 38.32 -1.68
CA MET A 269 33.87 39.00 -2.98
C MET A 269 33.09 40.33 -2.88
N ASP A 270 33.77 41.46 -3.11
CA ASP A 270 33.11 42.78 -3.08
C ASP A 270 32.01 42.93 -4.16
N SER A 271 32.15 42.21 -5.28
CA SER A 271 31.16 42.15 -6.36
C SER A 271 29.88 41.39 -5.99
N LYS A 272 29.87 40.71 -4.84
CA LYS A 272 28.73 39.96 -4.29
C LYS A 272 28.37 40.48 -2.91
N SER A 273 28.18 41.79 -2.83
CA SER A 273 27.67 42.43 -1.63
C SER A 273 26.15 42.30 -1.51
N VAL A 274 25.68 42.01 -0.30
CA VAL A 274 24.27 41.95 0.06
C VAL A 274 24.01 42.97 1.16
N PHE A 275 22.89 43.67 1.03
CA PHE A 275 22.43 44.67 1.99
C PHE A 275 21.19 44.16 2.71
N VAL A 276 21.24 44.12 4.04
CA VAL A 276 20.10 43.81 4.91
C VAL A 276 19.54 45.14 5.44
N PRO A 277 18.40 45.63 4.93
CA PRO A 277 17.85 46.91 5.35
C PRO A 277 17.32 46.86 6.79
N LEU A 278 17.43 47.99 7.49
CA LEU A 278 16.95 48.20 8.87
C LEU A 278 15.91 49.34 8.93
N ASN A 279 15.25 49.66 7.81
CA ASN A 279 14.16 50.63 7.79
C ASN A 279 12.93 50.10 8.55
N GLU A 280 12.12 51.01 9.07
CA GLU A 280 10.97 50.64 9.91
C GLU A 280 9.98 49.71 9.19
N ASP A 281 9.80 49.87 7.88
CA ASP A 281 8.85 49.05 7.13
C ASP A 281 9.29 47.58 7.03
N VAL A 282 10.59 47.29 6.81
CA VAL A 282 11.07 45.91 6.66
C VAL A 282 11.24 45.20 8.00
N ILE A 283 11.59 45.92 9.06
CA ILE A 283 11.76 45.31 10.40
C ILE A 283 10.43 45.01 11.10
N ARG A 284 9.30 45.51 10.56
CA ARG A 284 7.95 45.17 11.02
C ARG A 284 7.53 43.76 10.61
N ASP A 285 8.11 43.22 9.56
CA ASP A 285 7.83 41.86 9.11
C ASP A 285 8.66 40.85 9.91
N ALA A 286 8.16 39.62 10.04
CA ALA A 286 8.91 38.54 10.65
C ALA A 286 10.18 38.18 9.83
N PRO A 287 11.12 37.43 10.43
CA PRO A 287 12.36 37.07 9.75
C PRO A 287 12.09 36.30 8.46
N SER A 288 12.84 36.65 7.41
CA SER A 288 12.78 35.97 6.12
C SER A 288 14.17 35.54 5.67
N ALA A 289 14.24 34.65 4.68
CA ALA A 289 15.50 34.19 4.11
C ALA A 289 15.50 34.27 2.58
N ALA A 290 16.69 34.47 2.01
CA ALA A 290 16.94 34.35 0.58
C ALA A 290 18.10 33.39 0.33
N PHE A 291 18.10 32.74 -0.83
CA PHE A 291 19.07 31.70 -1.17
C PHE A 291 19.83 32.13 -2.42
N GLN A 292 21.15 32.23 -2.31
CA GLN A 292 21.99 32.70 -3.40
C GLN A 292 22.99 31.62 -3.82
N PRO A 293 22.91 31.09 -5.04
CA PRO A 293 23.92 30.17 -5.54
C PRO A 293 25.27 30.87 -5.67
N HIS A 294 26.37 30.12 -5.51
CA HIS A 294 27.72 30.64 -5.73
C HIS A 294 27.87 31.15 -7.18
N PRO A 295 28.65 32.21 -7.45
CA PRO A 295 28.80 32.77 -8.80
C PRO A 295 29.30 31.75 -9.82
N ASN A 296 30.17 30.83 -9.37
CA ASN A 296 30.71 29.72 -10.17
C ASN A 296 29.90 28.42 -9.98
N GLY A 297 28.63 28.53 -9.55
CA GLY A 297 27.80 27.37 -9.22
C GLY A 297 27.54 26.46 -10.41
N LEU A 298 27.43 27.01 -11.62
CA LEU A 298 27.30 26.23 -12.86
C LEU A 298 28.58 25.42 -13.14
N ASP A 299 29.76 26.04 -13.06
CA ASP A 299 31.04 25.35 -13.24
C ASP A 299 31.25 24.25 -12.20
N GLN A 300 30.85 24.50 -10.95
CA GLN A 300 30.85 23.52 -9.87
C GLN A 300 29.92 22.34 -10.18
N LEU A 301 28.72 22.63 -10.68
CA LEU A 301 27.75 21.61 -11.04
C LEU A 301 28.28 20.69 -12.15
N GLU A 302 28.88 21.25 -13.20
CA GLU A 302 29.43 20.48 -14.31
C GLU A 302 30.66 19.64 -13.91
N LYS A 303 31.45 20.12 -12.95
CA LYS A 303 32.68 19.45 -12.53
C LYS A 303 32.42 18.21 -11.67
N ASP A 304 31.64 18.34 -10.61
CA ASP A 304 31.45 17.30 -9.59
C ASP A 304 30.09 17.33 -8.87
N SER A 305 29.14 18.12 -9.38
CA SER A 305 27.86 18.43 -8.75
C SER A 305 27.93 18.97 -7.33
N ASN A 306 29.08 19.48 -6.89
CA ASN A 306 29.25 20.04 -5.56
C ASN A 306 29.07 21.55 -5.58
N VAL A 307 27.82 21.99 -5.50
CA VAL A 307 27.44 23.39 -5.65
C VAL A 307 27.42 24.09 -4.29
N SER A 308 28.19 25.17 -4.18
CA SER A 308 28.15 26.07 -3.03
C SER A 308 27.01 27.08 -3.15
N TYR A 309 26.41 27.46 -2.04
CA TYR A 309 25.38 28.49 -1.98
C TYR A 309 25.37 29.17 -0.60
N ALA A 310 24.72 30.33 -0.52
CA ALA A 310 24.53 31.08 0.71
C ALA A 310 23.05 31.10 1.12
N VAL A 311 22.79 30.97 2.42
CA VAL A 311 21.47 31.27 3.01
C VAL A 311 21.57 32.60 3.74
N ILE A 312 20.91 33.61 3.19
CA ILE A 312 20.90 34.98 3.67
C ILE A 312 19.70 35.15 4.60
N ILE A 313 19.95 35.50 5.86
CA ILE A 313 18.90 35.73 6.85
C ILE A 313 18.64 37.23 7.00
N TYR A 314 17.38 37.62 6.86
CA TYR A 314 16.89 38.96 7.18
C TYR A 314 16.20 38.90 8.54
N SER A 315 16.99 38.90 9.62
CA SER A 315 16.48 38.87 11.00
C SER A 315 16.78 40.15 11.79
N ALA A 316 17.79 40.92 11.39
CA ALA A 316 18.30 42.06 12.15
C ALA A 316 17.20 43.07 12.56
N HIS A 317 17.27 43.55 13.81
CA HIS A 317 16.37 44.52 14.45
C HIS A 317 14.88 44.16 14.52
N ARG A 318 14.48 42.95 14.17
CA ARG A 318 13.09 42.50 14.37
C ARG A 318 12.79 42.25 15.85
N ASN A 319 11.54 42.46 16.23
CA ASN A 319 11.10 42.39 17.62
C ASN A 319 10.95 40.94 18.11
N SER A 320 11.28 40.69 19.37
CA SER A 320 11.10 39.41 20.04
C SER A 320 10.56 39.60 21.46
N ILE A 321 9.67 38.71 21.88
CA ILE A 321 9.16 38.67 23.26
C ILE A 321 10.12 37.95 24.23
N THR A 322 11.02 37.12 23.72
CA THR A 322 11.97 36.33 24.52
C THR A 322 13.42 36.59 24.13
N LYS A 323 14.33 36.27 25.05
CA LYS A 323 15.76 36.28 24.81
C LYS A 323 16.19 35.00 24.08
N SER A 324 17.10 35.11 23.11
CA SER A 324 17.72 33.96 22.46
C SER A 324 19.20 34.19 22.23
N ASP A 325 19.98 33.09 22.23
CA ASP A 325 21.41 33.06 21.89
C ASP A 325 21.67 32.26 20.59
N ASP A 326 20.62 31.92 19.82
CA ASP A 326 20.77 31.22 18.54
C ASP A 326 21.41 32.13 17.47
N PRO A 327 22.33 31.64 16.60
CA PRO A 327 23.04 32.50 15.65
C PRO A 327 22.15 33.41 14.81
N TRP A 328 21.02 32.91 14.31
CA TRP A 328 20.09 33.71 13.48
C TRP A 328 19.16 34.60 14.29
N TYR A 329 18.78 34.16 15.49
CA TYR A 329 17.74 34.77 16.31
C TYR A 329 18.28 35.43 17.59
N ALA A 330 19.60 35.57 17.74
CA ALA A 330 20.22 36.14 18.91
C ALA A 330 19.69 37.55 19.18
N THR A 331 19.29 37.81 20.42
CA THR A 331 18.62 39.06 20.79
C THR A 331 19.41 39.91 21.78
N GLU A 332 19.18 41.21 21.71
CA GLU A 332 19.62 42.21 22.67
C GLU A 332 18.43 42.93 23.29
N ASN A 333 18.62 43.49 24.49
CA ASN A 333 17.62 44.33 25.13
C ASN A 333 17.40 45.60 24.31
N ARG A 334 16.15 46.02 24.16
CA ARG A 334 15.85 47.31 23.55
C ARG A 334 16.30 48.44 24.47
N LYS A 335 16.94 49.45 23.88
CA LYS A 335 17.36 50.68 24.59
C LYS A 335 16.25 51.74 24.64
N GLU A 336 15.16 51.53 23.91
CA GLU A 336 14.02 52.44 23.86
C GLU A 336 13.15 52.28 25.10
N PRO A 337 12.54 53.36 25.63
CA PRO A 337 11.65 53.27 26.77
C PRO A 337 10.46 52.36 26.46
N ALA A 338 10.11 51.49 27.42
CA ALA A 338 8.99 50.56 27.32
C ALA A 338 7.69 51.28 26.90
N GLY A 339 6.96 50.73 25.92
CA GLY A 339 5.67 51.25 25.45
C GLY A 339 5.68 52.07 24.16
N LYS A 340 6.80 52.12 23.42
CA LYS A 340 6.84 52.71 22.07
C LYS A 340 6.44 51.76 20.95
N ASP A 341 6.49 50.46 21.18
CA ASP A 341 6.04 49.47 20.22
C ASP A 341 4.65 48.95 20.56
N GLN A 342 3.88 48.63 19.52
CA GLN A 342 2.48 48.19 19.64
C GLN A 342 2.32 46.86 20.40
N TYR A 343 3.42 46.15 20.65
CA TYR A 343 3.42 44.76 21.13
C TYR A 343 4.28 44.52 22.39
N TYR A 344 4.85 45.57 23.00
CA TYR A 344 5.65 45.48 24.24
C TYR A 344 6.77 44.42 24.19
N ALA A 345 7.49 44.32 23.07
CA ALA A 345 8.60 43.40 22.91
C ALA A 345 9.85 43.94 23.64
N ASP A 346 10.30 43.25 24.68
CA ASP A 346 11.48 43.63 25.47
C ASP A 346 12.81 43.47 24.71
N TYR A 347 12.82 42.59 23.71
CA TYR A 347 14.01 42.22 22.97
C TYR A 347 13.89 42.58 21.49
N ARG A 348 15.05 42.76 20.85
CA ARG A 348 15.16 42.81 19.39
C ARG A 348 16.34 41.97 18.93
N MET A 349 16.27 41.46 17.72
CA MET A 349 17.35 40.68 17.12
C MET A 349 18.58 41.57 16.89
N MET A 350 19.75 41.06 17.26
CA MET A 350 21.02 41.75 17.10
C MET A 350 21.33 42.00 15.62
N ARG A 351 22.09 43.06 15.34
CA ARG A 351 22.65 43.31 13.99
C ARG A 351 23.72 42.28 13.63
N TYR A 352 24.09 42.25 12.36
CA TYR A 352 25.18 41.45 11.81
C TYR A 352 25.08 39.95 12.17
N ARG A 353 23.87 39.38 12.09
CA ARG A 353 23.68 37.93 12.26
C ARG A 353 24.37 37.18 11.11
N PRO A 354 24.99 36.02 11.36
CA PRO A 354 25.72 35.27 10.35
C PRO A 354 24.77 34.71 9.30
N PHE A 355 25.21 34.76 8.06
CA PHE A 355 24.61 33.96 6.99
C PHE A 355 25.12 32.52 7.08
N LEU A 356 24.54 31.61 6.30
CA LEU A 356 25.10 30.27 6.16
C LEU A 356 25.91 30.17 4.87
N SER A 357 27.13 29.67 5.00
CA SER A 357 27.92 29.15 3.90
C SER A 357 27.61 27.67 3.76
N CYS A 358 27.03 27.28 2.63
CA CYS A 358 26.56 25.93 2.38
C CYS A 358 27.17 25.33 1.12
N TRP A 359 27.18 24.01 1.06
CA TRP A 359 27.41 23.23 -0.16
C TRP A 359 26.49 22.01 -0.20
N GLN A 360 26.13 21.58 -1.41
CA GLN A 360 25.38 20.36 -1.66
C GLN A 360 25.99 19.63 -2.85
N GLN A 361 26.21 18.32 -2.68
CA GLN A 361 26.63 17.40 -3.72
C GLN A 361 25.50 16.43 -4.09
N ASP A 362 25.12 16.46 -5.36
CA ASP A 362 24.10 15.58 -5.95
C ASP A 362 24.76 14.50 -6.81
N LYS A 363 24.82 13.26 -6.32
CA LYS A 363 25.37 12.12 -7.06
C LYS A 363 24.25 11.37 -7.76
N TRP A 364 24.35 11.28 -9.08
CA TRP A 364 23.39 10.60 -9.92
C TRP A 364 23.95 9.27 -10.41
N ARG A 365 23.15 8.21 -10.30
CA ARG A 365 23.51 6.88 -10.80
C ARG A 365 22.33 6.24 -11.51
N TYR A 366 22.61 5.61 -12.64
CA TYR A 366 21.67 4.75 -13.36
C TYR A 366 22.31 3.37 -13.54
N ALA A 367 21.69 2.34 -12.94
CA ALA A 367 22.24 0.99 -12.84
C ALA A 367 23.64 0.99 -12.21
N SER A 368 24.66 0.49 -12.91
CA SER A 368 26.06 0.50 -12.47
C SER A 368 26.82 1.77 -12.86
N HIS A 369 26.22 2.69 -13.62
CA HIS A 369 26.89 3.88 -14.14
C HIS A 369 26.60 5.09 -13.24
N SER A 370 27.65 5.68 -12.68
CA SER A 370 27.58 6.95 -11.97
C SER A 370 27.94 8.08 -12.93
N VAL A 371 27.20 9.19 -12.88
CA VAL A 371 27.47 10.38 -13.69
C VAL A 371 27.78 11.57 -12.77
N LYS A 372 28.56 12.52 -13.30
CA LYS A 372 29.04 13.67 -12.53
C LYS A 372 27.94 14.65 -12.17
N SER A 373 26.91 14.75 -13.02
CA SER A 373 25.77 15.66 -12.85
C SER A 373 24.53 15.13 -13.55
N VAL A 374 23.38 15.75 -13.25
CA VAL A 374 22.09 15.38 -13.86
C VAL A 374 22.16 15.42 -15.40
N ASN A 375 22.92 16.37 -15.97
CA ASN A 375 23.12 16.52 -17.41
C ASN A 375 23.82 15.32 -18.05
N GLY A 376 24.61 14.55 -17.27
CA GLY A 376 25.30 13.37 -17.77
C GLY A 376 24.40 12.13 -17.89
N LEU A 377 23.17 12.16 -17.35
CA LEU A 377 22.26 11.01 -17.42
C LEU A 377 21.88 10.65 -18.85
N LYS A 378 21.77 11.64 -19.75
CA LYS A 378 21.43 11.42 -21.17
C LYS A 378 22.50 10.64 -21.93
N ASP A 379 23.74 10.67 -21.45
CA ASP A 379 24.89 10.00 -22.08
C ASP A 379 25.09 8.57 -21.56
N VAL A 380 24.26 8.11 -20.61
CA VAL A 380 24.37 6.76 -20.05
C VAL A 380 23.86 5.71 -21.06
N PRO A 381 24.70 4.74 -21.46
CA PRO A 381 24.28 3.73 -22.42
C PRO A 381 23.17 2.84 -21.84
N GLY A 382 22.09 2.66 -22.61
CA GLY A 382 20.96 1.81 -22.24
C GLY A 382 19.97 2.44 -21.25
N ILE A 383 20.06 3.75 -20.99
CA ILE A 383 19.03 4.45 -20.21
C ILE A 383 17.65 4.33 -20.89
N LYS A 384 16.66 3.84 -20.15
CA LYS A 384 15.29 3.64 -20.65
C LYS A 384 14.37 4.83 -20.39
N ILE A 385 14.77 5.73 -19.48
CA ILE A 385 14.04 6.95 -19.15
C ILE A 385 14.01 7.86 -20.38
N LYS A 386 12.82 8.38 -20.71
CA LYS A 386 12.62 9.18 -21.91
C LYS A 386 13.35 10.53 -21.80
N PRO A 387 13.91 11.06 -22.90
CA PRO A 387 14.68 12.31 -22.89
C PRO A 387 13.94 13.49 -22.25
N VAL A 388 12.64 13.66 -22.53
CA VAL A 388 11.84 14.76 -21.94
C VAL A 388 11.77 14.70 -20.41
N LEU A 389 11.78 13.50 -19.81
CA LEU A 389 11.79 13.37 -18.35
C LEU A 389 13.17 13.69 -17.77
N LEU A 390 14.24 13.41 -18.52
CA LEU A 390 15.59 13.86 -18.17
C LEU A 390 15.69 15.40 -18.27
N GLU A 391 15.10 16.03 -19.27
CA GLU A 391 15.03 17.50 -19.38
C GLU A 391 14.30 18.14 -18.19
N ILE A 392 13.27 17.50 -17.62
CA ILE A 392 12.63 17.96 -16.38
C ILE A 392 13.61 17.88 -15.20
N LEU A 393 14.37 16.78 -15.07
CA LEU A 393 15.39 16.65 -14.03
C LEU A 393 16.51 17.68 -14.20
N GLU A 394 16.98 17.91 -15.44
CA GLU A 394 17.94 18.95 -15.78
C GLU A 394 17.37 20.34 -15.46
N ALA A 395 16.10 20.61 -15.75
CA ALA A 395 15.49 21.89 -15.38
C ALA A 395 15.40 22.06 -13.85
N ALA A 396 15.11 20.98 -13.10
CA ALA A 396 14.95 21.01 -11.65
C ALA A 396 16.28 21.13 -10.89
N PHE A 397 17.31 20.38 -11.31
CA PHE A 397 18.59 20.23 -10.60
C PHE A 397 19.79 20.84 -11.36
N GLY A 398 19.63 21.15 -12.65
CA GLY A 398 20.70 21.63 -13.53
C GLY A 398 21.14 23.09 -13.31
N GLY A 399 20.46 23.83 -12.43
CA GLY A 399 20.79 25.23 -12.12
C GLY A 399 21.29 25.45 -10.69
N SER A 400 20.65 24.81 -9.71
CA SER A 400 20.99 24.96 -8.29
C SER A 400 20.43 23.79 -7.48
N PRO A 401 20.98 23.54 -6.27
CA PRO A 401 20.41 22.62 -5.31
C PRO A 401 18.91 22.84 -5.07
N MET A 402 18.14 21.77 -4.87
CA MET A 402 16.69 21.86 -4.64
C MET A 402 16.33 22.78 -3.48
N ILE A 403 17.15 22.81 -2.42
CA ILE A 403 16.95 23.70 -1.26
C ILE A 403 17.01 25.19 -1.62
N VAL A 404 17.83 25.57 -2.60
CA VAL A 404 17.92 26.96 -3.10
C VAL A 404 16.65 27.31 -3.88
N THR A 405 16.23 26.41 -4.78
CA THR A 405 15.01 26.60 -5.58
C THR A 405 13.77 26.68 -4.68
N LEU A 406 13.64 25.76 -3.71
CA LEU A 406 12.55 25.73 -2.75
C LEU A 406 12.55 26.95 -1.84
N GLY A 407 13.72 27.34 -1.34
CA GLY A 407 13.87 28.51 -0.48
C GLY A 407 13.43 29.80 -1.17
N ASN A 408 13.89 30.03 -2.40
CA ASN A 408 13.48 31.21 -3.17
C ASN A 408 12.02 31.16 -3.63
N ALA A 409 11.50 29.99 -4.00
CA ALA A 409 10.11 29.82 -4.41
C ALA A 409 9.11 29.95 -3.23
N SER A 410 9.51 29.59 -2.01
CA SER A 410 8.68 29.76 -0.81
C SER A 410 8.67 31.19 -0.25
N GLY A 411 9.64 32.02 -0.66
CA GLY A 411 9.72 33.42 -0.26
C GLY A 411 9.74 33.59 1.27
N VAL A 412 8.85 34.42 1.79
CA VAL A 412 8.76 34.69 3.25
C VAL A 412 8.40 33.45 4.07
N SER A 413 7.74 32.45 3.48
CA SER A 413 7.34 31.22 4.19
C SER A 413 8.46 30.18 4.32
N ALA A 414 9.65 30.46 3.80
CA ALA A 414 10.82 29.59 3.91
C ALA A 414 11.17 29.27 5.37
N LEU A 415 11.06 30.26 6.26
CA LEU A 415 11.34 30.10 7.68
C LEU A 415 10.07 29.77 8.47
N ARG A 416 10.20 28.91 9.48
CA ARG A 416 9.13 28.57 10.40
C ARG A 416 8.75 29.76 11.28
N SER A 417 9.74 30.58 11.64
CA SER A 417 9.55 31.81 12.45
C SER A 417 8.50 32.76 11.84
N GLN A 418 8.41 32.84 10.51
CA GLN A 418 7.37 33.61 9.81
C GLN A 418 5.96 33.02 10.06
N THR A 419 5.81 31.69 10.03
CA THR A 419 4.50 31.04 10.18
C THR A 419 3.93 31.17 11.60
N THR A 420 4.79 31.38 12.59
CA THR A 420 4.41 31.54 14.00
C THR A 420 4.30 33.00 14.44
N SER A 421 4.48 33.95 13.52
CA SER A 421 4.55 35.38 13.84
C SER A 421 3.65 36.22 12.93
N PRO A 422 2.34 36.28 13.23
CA PRO A 422 1.38 37.00 12.38
C PRO A 422 1.58 38.51 12.35
N ASN A 423 2.23 39.09 13.37
CA ASN A 423 2.46 40.54 13.51
C ASN A 423 3.94 40.93 13.40
N GLY A 424 4.81 40.02 12.93
CA GLY A 424 6.25 40.24 12.81
C GLY A 424 7.06 40.21 14.12
N VAL A 425 6.39 40.10 15.26
CA VAL A 425 7.02 39.83 16.57
C VAL A 425 7.13 38.33 16.78
N ILE A 426 8.33 37.80 17.00
CA ILE A 426 8.55 36.36 17.21
C ILE A 426 8.81 36.01 18.67
N ASP A 427 8.74 34.72 18.99
CA ASP A 427 9.37 34.14 20.17
C ASP A 427 10.75 33.57 19.75
N ALA A 428 11.81 34.35 19.98
CA ALA A 428 13.16 33.98 19.53
C ALA A 428 13.73 32.76 20.25
N ASP A 429 13.30 32.44 21.47
CA ASP A 429 13.71 31.24 22.21
C ASP A 429 13.17 29.95 21.58
N GLN A 430 11.96 30.03 21.02
CA GLN A 430 11.34 28.89 20.32
C GLN A 430 11.90 28.68 18.90
N CYS A 431 12.49 29.73 18.31
CA CYS A 431 13.07 29.74 16.97
C CYS A 431 14.55 29.36 17.01
N THR A 432 14.97 28.40 16.17
CA THR A 432 16.40 28.08 16.01
C THR A 432 16.75 27.88 14.56
N MET A 433 17.94 28.33 14.16
CA MET A 433 18.54 28.06 12.85
C MET A 433 18.48 26.58 12.50
N TYR A 434 18.78 25.69 13.46
CA TYR A 434 18.73 24.25 13.24
C TYR A 434 17.33 23.75 12.86
N LYS A 435 16.27 24.18 13.58
CA LYS A 435 14.88 23.78 13.27
C LYS A 435 14.45 24.26 11.88
N ASP A 436 14.78 25.49 11.51
CA ASP A 436 14.47 26.02 10.17
C ASP A 436 15.23 25.28 9.06
N MET A 437 16.52 24.98 9.28
CA MET A 437 17.30 24.21 8.31
C MET A 437 16.81 22.78 8.19
N VAL A 438 16.47 22.09 9.29
CA VAL A 438 15.86 20.75 9.24
C VAL A 438 14.57 20.79 8.42
N ARG A 439 13.69 21.76 8.66
CA ARG A 439 12.44 21.93 7.91
C ARG A 439 12.71 22.10 6.41
N LEU A 440 13.63 22.97 6.03
CA LEU A 440 13.99 23.22 4.64
C LEU A 440 14.65 22.01 3.96
N ILE A 441 15.50 21.27 4.67
CA ILE A 441 16.15 20.05 4.17
C ILE A 441 15.10 18.95 3.93
N LEU A 442 14.20 18.72 4.89
CA LEU A 442 13.09 17.77 4.73
C LEU A 442 12.17 18.19 3.58
N ALA A 443 11.88 19.48 3.44
CA ALA A 443 11.06 19.99 2.35
C ALA A 443 11.75 19.83 0.99
N SER A 444 13.07 19.98 0.94
CA SER A 444 13.87 19.75 -0.26
C SER A 444 13.86 18.28 -0.69
N PHE A 445 13.88 17.35 0.28
CA PHE A 445 13.67 15.93 0.01
C PHE A 445 12.28 15.67 -0.58
N VAL A 446 11.21 16.22 0.03
CA VAL A 446 9.83 16.07 -0.48
C VAL A 446 9.68 16.68 -1.87
N ALA A 447 10.22 17.88 -2.09
CA ALA A 447 10.20 18.55 -3.39
C ALA A 447 10.95 17.74 -4.45
N SER A 448 12.15 17.23 -4.13
CA SER A 448 12.94 16.36 -5.03
C SER A 448 12.19 15.10 -5.40
N ARG A 449 11.46 14.50 -4.45
CA ARG A 449 10.62 13.32 -4.67
C ARG A 449 9.39 13.63 -5.51
N SER A 450 8.84 14.83 -5.39
CA SER A 450 7.54 15.21 -5.96
C SER A 450 7.64 15.94 -7.29
N ILE A 451 8.84 16.15 -7.86
CA ILE A 451 9.05 16.93 -9.10
C ILE A 451 8.05 16.58 -10.21
N PHE A 452 7.87 15.29 -10.51
CA PHE A 452 6.97 14.86 -11.58
C PHE A 452 5.48 14.98 -11.19
N THR A 453 5.15 14.72 -9.93
CA THR A 453 3.80 14.97 -9.41
C THR A 453 3.46 16.46 -9.44
N ASP A 454 4.41 17.34 -9.12
CA ASP A 454 4.21 18.79 -9.18
C ASP A 454 4.09 19.28 -10.62
N ALA A 455 4.73 18.60 -11.58
CA ALA A 455 4.59 18.89 -13.02
C ALA A 455 3.15 18.76 -13.53
N ILE A 456 2.27 18.00 -12.87
CA ILE A 456 0.84 17.94 -13.24
C ILE A 456 -0.04 18.92 -12.45
N MET A 457 0.53 19.69 -11.52
CA MET A 457 -0.22 20.54 -10.59
C MET A 457 -0.07 22.04 -10.85
N PHE A 458 0.68 22.46 -11.88
CA PHE A 458 0.80 23.88 -12.23
C PHE A 458 -0.53 24.49 -12.70
N GLY A 459 -1.44 23.68 -13.26
CA GLY A 459 -2.75 24.15 -13.72
C GLY A 459 -2.69 25.10 -14.93
N ILE A 460 -1.54 25.20 -15.59
CA ILE A 460 -1.32 26.05 -16.76
C ILE A 460 -1.49 25.20 -18.00
N THR A 461 -2.54 25.47 -18.75
CA THR A 461 -2.77 24.88 -20.08
C THR A 461 -2.25 25.77 -21.20
N ASP A 462 -2.13 27.06 -20.93
CA ASP A 462 -1.92 28.08 -21.96
C ASP A 462 -0.43 28.26 -22.29
N ASP A 463 -0.13 28.72 -23.50
CA ASP A 463 1.24 28.92 -23.99
C ASP A 463 1.92 30.20 -23.45
N THR A 464 1.33 30.81 -22.42
CA THR A 464 1.85 32.02 -21.75
C THR A 464 3.24 31.82 -21.17
N TYR A 465 3.58 30.59 -20.76
CA TYR A 465 4.86 30.25 -20.15
C TYR A 465 5.58 29.16 -20.93
N PRO A 466 6.90 29.32 -21.21
CA PRO A 466 7.67 28.30 -21.89
C PRO A 466 7.81 27.06 -21.02
N SER A 467 7.69 25.89 -21.63
CA SER A 467 7.77 24.61 -20.94
C SER A 467 8.72 23.65 -21.62
N VAL A 468 9.52 22.94 -20.81
CA VAL A 468 10.46 21.92 -21.32
C VAL A 468 9.75 20.71 -21.94
N VAL A 469 8.47 20.47 -21.60
CA VAL A 469 7.73 19.28 -22.03
C VAL A 469 6.92 19.48 -23.32
N LYS A 470 6.80 20.71 -23.81
CA LYS A 470 6.10 21.04 -25.06
C LYS A 470 7.09 21.08 -26.23
N ASP A 471 6.65 20.65 -27.40
CA ASP A 471 7.38 20.83 -28.66
C ASP A 471 7.12 22.24 -29.26
N GLY A 472 7.74 22.54 -30.41
CA GLY A 472 7.55 23.83 -31.09
C GLY A 472 6.13 24.10 -31.58
N ASN A 473 5.25 23.09 -31.58
CA ASN A 473 3.84 23.20 -31.94
C ASN A 473 2.91 23.26 -30.71
N GLY A 474 3.47 23.30 -29.49
CA GLY A 474 2.72 23.31 -28.24
C GLY A 474 2.21 21.93 -27.78
N ASN A 475 2.51 20.86 -28.53
CA ASN A 475 2.10 19.50 -28.16
C ASN A 475 3.07 18.88 -27.14
N PRO A 476 2.60 17.98 -26.25
CA PRO A 476 3.49 17.25 -25.36
C PRO A 476 4.50 16.40 -26.15
N LYS A 477 5.78 16.53 -25.80
CA LYS A 477 6.84 15.67 -26.36
C LYS A 477 6.56 14.19 -26.05
N SER A 478 7.11 13.30 -26.88
CA SER A 478 6.98 11.85 -26.67
C SER A 478 7.60 11.42 -25.34
N GLY A 479 6.84 10.69 -24.54
CA GLY A 479 7.27 10.20 -23.22
C GLY A 479 6.97 11.14 -22.05
N THR A 480 6.32 12.28 -22.29
CA THR A 480 5.98 13.24 -21.23
C THR A 480 5.12 12.61 -20.11
N GLY A 481 4.26 11.64 -20.42
CA GLY A 481 3.47 10.89 -19.43
C GLY A 481 4.11 9.58 -18.93
N ASP A 482 5.42 9.36 -19.13
CA ASP A 482 6.10 8.12 -18.71
C ASP A 482 6.51 8.12 -17.23
N PHE A 483 5.58 8.53 -16.38
CA PHE A 483 5.65 8.40 -14.93
C PHE A 483 4.25 8.14 -14.38
N VAL A 484 4.19 7.83 -13.09
CA VAL A 484 2.94 7.52 -12.38
C VAL A 484 2.73 8.51 -11.24
N VAL A 485 1.49 8.77 -10.92
CA VAL A 485 1.08 9.62 -9.79
C VAL A 485 0.24 8.84 -8.82
N ALA A 486 0.43 9.09 -7.53
CA ALA A 486 -0.31 8.44 -6.46
C ALA A 486 -1.58 9.23 -6.13
N SER A 487 -2.68 8.52 -5.89
CA SER A 487 -3.93 9.10 -5.39
C SER A 487 -4.70 8.06 -4.57
N PRO A 488 -5.28 8.42 -3.42
CA PRO A 488 -6.10 7.50 -2.62
C PRO A 488 -7.35 7.01 -3.37
N GLU A 489 -7.78 7.73 -4.41
CA GLU A 489 -8.96 7.40 -5.21
C GLU A 489 -8.67 6.40 -6.33
N ILE A 490 -7.41 5.93 -6.45
CA ILE A 490 -6.97 5.04 -7.51
C ILE A 490 -6.62 3.69 -6.90
N GLN A 491 -6.98 2.61 -7.59
CA GLN A 491 -6.57 1.25 -7.27
C GLN A 491 -5.86 0.62 -8.48
N THR A 492 -4.63 0.16 -8.26
CA THR A 492 -3.77 -0.41 -9.30
C THR A 492 -3.65 -1.92 -9.15
N PHE A 493 -4.00 -2.66 -10.19
CA PHE A 493 -3.93 -4.12 -10.18
C PHE A 493 -2.79 -4.64 -11.07
N SER A 494 -2.18 -5.73 -10.63
CA SER A 494 -1.21 -6.50 -11.43
C SER A 494 -1.91 -7.20 -12.58
N LEU A 495 -1.63 -6.77 -13.81
CA LEU A 495 -2.25 -7.35 -15.00
C LEU A 495 -1.79 -8.80 -15.20
N ASN A 496 -0.50 -9.08 -14.94
CA ASN A 496 0.06 -10.43 -15.01
C ASN A 496 -0.64 -11.37 -14.02
N GLY A 497 -0.95 -10.88 -12.82
CA GLY A 497 -1.64 -11.68 -11.81
C GLY A 497 -3.09 -11.98 -12.19
N ILE A 498 -3.82 -11.00 -12.75
CA ILE A 498 -5.18 -11.21 -13.27
C ILE A 498 -5.16 -12.22 -14.43
N ILE A 499 -4.24 -12.08 -15.40
CA ILE A 499 -4.12 -13.01 -16.53
C ILE A 499 -3.82 -14.43 -16.03
N ALA A 500 -2.87 -14.59 -15.11
CA ALA A 500 -2.54 -15.89 -14.53
C ALA A 500 -3.75 -16.55 -13.85
N LEU A 501 -4.54 -15.76 -13.11
CA LEU A 501 -5.77 -16.22 -12.46
C LEU A 501 -6.81 -16.71 -13.48
N LEU A 502 -7.04 -15.96 -14.55
CA LEU A 502 -8.00 -16.31 -15.60
C LEU A 502 -7.55 -17.54 -16.39
N VAL A 503 -6.24 -17.68 -16.67
CA VAL A 503 -5.69 -18.87 -17.32
C VAL A 503 -5.87 -20.10 -16.43
N LEU A 504 -5.57 -20.00 -15.13
CA LEU A 504 -5.80 -21.08 -14.17
C LEU A 504 -7.27 -21.50 -14.14
N LEU A 505 -8.20 -20.52 -14.21
CA LEU A 505 -9.64 -20.80 -14.26
C LEU A 505 -10.01 -21.53 -15.53
N GLY A 506 -9.55 -21.05 -16.69
CA GLY A 506 -9.81 -21.69 -17.97
C GLY A 506 -9.30 -23.14 -18.02
N VAL A 507 -8.09 -23.39 -17.50
CA VAL A 507 -7.50 -24.74 -17.43
C VAL A 507 -8.33 -25.65 -16.51
N LEU A 508 -8.69 -25.20 -15.31
CA LEU A 508 -9.47 -26.03 -14.38
C LEU A 508 -10.90 -26.30 -14.90
N LEU A 509 -11.53 -25.32 -15.56
CA LEU A 509 -12.82 -25.53 -16.23
C LEU A 509 -12.71 -26.56 -17.36
N ALA A 510 -11.66 -26.49 -18.19
CA ALA A 510 -11.42 -27.45 -19.26
C ALA A 510 -11.18 -28.86 -18.72
N VAL A 511 -10.38 -28.99 -17.65
CA VAL A 511 -10.13 -30.28 -16.97
C VAL A 511 -11.44 -30.86 -16.40
N ASN A 512 -12.27 -30.04 -15.75
CA ASN A 512 -13.56 -30.50 -15.23
C ASN A 512 -14.55 -30.87 -16.32
N ALA A 513 -14.59 -30.12 -17.42
CA ALA A 513 -15.40 -30.45 -18.58
C ALA A 513 -14.96 -31.78 -19.21
N LEU A 514 -13.64 -31.99 -19.33
CA LEU A 514 -13.07 -33.25 -19.81
C LEU A 514 -13.38 -34.42 -18.88
N ALA A 515 -13.20 -34.24 -17.56
CA ALA A 515 -13.55 -35.26 -16.57
C ALA A 515 -15.05 -35.62 -16.65
N SER A 516 -15.92 -34.61 -16.74
CA SER A 516 -17.37 -34.80 -16.91
C SER A 516 -17.72 -35.51 -18.22
N TYR A 517 -17.04 -35.17 -19.32
CA TYR A 517 -17.21 -35.81 -20.61
C TYR A 517 -16.77 -37.28 -20.58
N LEU A 518 -15.58 -37.57 -20.05
CA LEU A 518 -15.07 -38.92 -19.89
C LEU A 518 -16.04 -39.78 -19.08
N LEU A 519 -16.56 -39.24 -17.97
CA LEU A 519 -17.56 -39.92 -17.15
C LEU A 519 -18.83 -40.27 -17.95
N ARG A 520 -19.36 -39.31 -18.72
CA ARG A 520 -20.52 -39.54 -19.59
C ARG A 520 -20.24 -40.57 -20.69
N PHE A 521 -19.06 -40.52 -21.30
CA PHE A 521 -18.64 -41.45 -22.34
C PHE A 521 -18.56 -42.89 -21.83
N PHE A 522 -17.92 -43.11 -20.67
CA PHE A 522 -17.88 -44.42 -20.04
C PHE A 522 -19.28 -44.90 -19.61
N HIS A 523 -20.14 -44.00 -19.10
CA HIS A 523 -21.51 -44.35 -18.77
C HIS A 523 -22.32 -44.81 -19.98
N ARG A 524 -22.14 -44.18 -21.15
CA ARG A 524 -22.85 -44.53 -22.38
C ARG A 524 -22.41 -45.89 -22.92
N ASN A 525 -21.10 -46.15 -23.00
CA ASN A 525 -20.59 -47.39 -23.60
C ASN A 525 -20.85 -48.65 -22.76
N GLN A 526 -21.18 -48.51 -21.47
CA GLN A 526 -21.58 -49.64 -20.62
C GLN A 526 -23.06 -50.01 -20.72
N GLY A 527 -23.85 -49.29 -21.53
CA GLY A 527 -25.28 -49.58 -21.72
C GLY A 527 -25.57 -50.69 -22.73
N ASP A 528 -24.61 -51.01 -23.61
CA ASP A 528 -24.92 -51.70 -24.88
C ASP A 528 -24.36 -53.12 -25.02
N THR A 529 -23.87 -53.77 -23.95
CA THR A 529 -23.58 -55.22 -23.99
C THR A 529 -24.82 -56.02 -23.61
N PRO A 530 -25.55 -56.63 -24.57
CA PRO A 530 -26.68 -57.51 -24.27
C PRO A 530 -26.18 -58.78 -23.55
N PRO A 531 -26.96 -59.32 -22.59
CA PRO A 531 -26.62 -60.54 -21.90
C PRO A 531 -27.06 -61.75 -22.75
N GLU A 532 -26.23 -62.17 -23.70
CA GLU A 532 -26.44 -63.45 -24.37
C GLU A 532 -25.51 -64.52 -23.76
N GLY A 533 -26.06 -65.27 -22.82
CA GLY A 533 -26.05 -66.73 -22.90
C GLY A 533 -24.81 -67.53 -22.47
N GLU A 534 -23.81 -66.99 -21.78
CA GLU A 534 -22.68 -67.81 -21.30
C GLU A 534 -22.42 -67.74 -19.79
N ALA A 535 -22.58 -68.90 -19.14
CA ALA A 535 -22.28 -69.12 -17.73
C ALA A 535 -20.76 -69.13 -17.50
N VAL A 536 -20.17 -67.95 -17.30
CA VAL A 536 -18.75 -67.81 -16.96
C VAL A 536 -18.59 -67.65 -15.44
N SER A 537 -17.72 -68.48 -14.89
CA SER A 537 -17.39 -68.64 -13.48
C SER A 537 -16.85 -67.36 -12.81
N ASN A 538 -17.53 -66.95 -11.74
CA ASN A 538 -17.05 -66.33 -10.50
C ASN A 538 -15.63 -65.75 -10.45
N GLU A 539 -15.46 -64.56 -11.01
CA GLU A 539 -14.85 -63.41 -10.32
C GLU A 539 -15.20 -62.18 -11.16
N VAL A 540 -16.41 -61.65 -10.97
CA VAL A 540 -16.80 -60.39 -11.59
C VAL A 540 -15.86 -59.33 -11.06
N GLU A 541 -14.89 -58.93 -11.88
CA GLU A 541 -14.07 -57.77 -11.65
C GLU A 541 -15.02 -56.58 -11.57
N ILE A 542 -15.38 -56.18 -10.34
CA ILE A 542 -16.30 -55.07 -10.09
C ILE A 542 -15.67 -53.86 -10.74
N ASP A 543 -16.19 -53.54 -11.92
CA ASP A 543 -15.61 -52.56 -12.80
C ASP A 543 -15.54 -51.22 -12.04
N ARG A 544 -14.39 -50.56 -12.06
CA ARG A 544 -14.16 -49.31 -11.30
C ARG A 544 -15.25 -48.28 -11.57
N TRP A 545 -15.86 -48.36 -12.75
CA TRP A 545 -16.94 -47.52 -13.25
C TRP A 545 -18.32 -47.80 -12.64
N THR A 546 -18.60 -49.03 -12.17
CA THR A 546 -19.88 -49.34 -11.48
C THR A 546 -20.07 -48.54 -10.19
N ARG A 547 -18.98 -48.01 -9.63
CA ARG A 547 -18.98 -47.17 -8.43
C ARG A 547 -19.65 -45.82 -8.65
N PHE A 548 -19.65 -45.32 -9.89
CA PHE A 548 -20.29 -44.06 -10.28
C PHE A 548 -21.81 -44.20 -10.44
N ARG A 549 -22.34 -45.42 -10.54
CA ARG A 549 -23.80 -45.67 -10.65
C ARG A 549 -24.52 -45.67 -9.30
N VAL A 550 -23.83 -45.83 -8.18
CA VAL A 550 -24.49 -46.12 -6.90
C VAL A 550 -25.02 -44.83 -6.27
N LEU A 551 -26.35 -44.73 -6.22
CA LEU A 551 -27.21 -43.89 -5.37
C LEU A 551 -26.60 -42.58 -4.85
N GLY A 552 -27.22 -41.43 -5.19
CA GLY A 552 -26.84 -40.13 -4.63
C GLY A 552 -26.71 -40.20 -3.10
N ALA A 553 -25.63 -39.63 -2.54
CA ALA A 553 -25.20 -39.87 -1.16
C ALA A 553 -26.32 -39.78 -0.13
N VAL A 554 -27.26 -38.84 -0.28
CA VAL A 554 -28.42 -38.70 0.61
C VAL A 554 -29.17 -40.02 0.77
N HIS A 555 -29.42 -40.79 -0.29
CA HIS A 555 -30.10 -42.10 -0.20
C HIS A 555 -29.23 -43.17 0.46
N LEU A 556 -27.91 -43.12 0.26
CA LEU A 556 -26.97 -44.06 0.88
C LEU A 556 -26.81 -43.77 2.38
N PHE A 557 -26.69 -42.50 2.76
CA PHE A 557 -26.66 -42.02 4.14
C PHE A 557 -27.99 -42.25 4.85
N ARG A 558 -29.13 -42.01 4.18
CA ARG A 558 -30.46 -42.32 4.69
C ARG A 558 -30.60 -43.81 5.00
N CYS A 559 -30.16 -44.67 4.08
CA CYS A 559 -30.13 -46.13 4.29
C CYS A 559 -29.13 -46.57 5.39
N LEU A 560 -28.08 -45.79 5.67
CA LEU A 560 -27.07 -46.12 6.69
C LEU A 560 -27.37 -45.55 8.08
N TYR A 561 -28.04 -44.40 8.16
CA TYR A 561 -28.14 -43.59 9.39
C TYR A 561 -29.57 -43.19 9.80
N GLU A 562 -30.54 -43.09 8.88
CA GLU A 562 -31.93 -42.88 9.27
C GLU A 562 -32.54 -44.22 9.71
N GLY A 563 -32.63 -44.41 11.03
CA GLY A 563 -33.46 -45.47 11.61
C GLY A 563 -34.93 -45.13 11.38
N HIS A 564 -35.63 -45.96 10.62
CA HIS A 564 -37.09 -46.00 10.75
C HIS A 564 -37.42 -46.54 12.14
N GLY A 565 -38.29 -45.81 12.85
CA GLY A 565 -38.70 -46.12 14.22
C GLY A 565 -39.19 -47.56 14.35
N ASP A 566 -38.66 -48.20 15.39
CA ASP A 566 -39.00 -49.44 16.10
C ASP A 566 -39.63 -50.68 15.43
N GLU A 567 -39.98 -50.68 14.14
CA GLU A 567 -40.49 -51.89 13.48
C GLU A 567 -39.93 -52.17 12.07
N VAL A 568 -39.02 -51.35 11.55
CA VAL A 568 -38.47 -51.61 10.22
C VAL A 568 -37.19 -52.45 10.28
N GLU A 569 -37.39 -53.72 9.90
CA GLU A 569 -36.42 -54.72 9.51
C GLU A 569 -35.11 -54.13 8.90
N ARG A 570 -33.97 -54.47 9.51
CA ARG A 570 -32.64 -53.92 9.20
C ARG A 570 -32.23 -54.22 7.74
N ARG A 571 -32.36 -53.25 6.84
CA ARG A 571 -31.75 -53.31 5.49
C ARG A 571 -30.24 -53.45 5.66
N ALA A 572 -29.66 -54.58 5.24
CA ALA A 572 -28.27 -54.90 5.55
C ALA A 572 -27.53 -55.31 4.28
N TRP A 573 -26.66 -54.43 3.81
CA TRP A 573 -25.75 -54.73 2.71
C TRP A 573 -24.74 -55.82 3.12
N SER A 574 -24.61 -56.85 2.27
CA SER A 574 -23.81 -58.07 2.50
C SER A 574 -22.34 -57.80 2.82
N CYS A 575 -21.77 -58.52 3.80
CA CYS A 575 -20.35 -58.41 4.17
C CYS A 575 -19.40 -58.91 3.05
N GLU A 576 -19.89 -59.67 2.07
CA GLU A 576 -19.08 -60.30 1.02
C GLU A 576 -18.93 -59.43 -0.24
N ARG A 577 -19.78 -58.40 -0.40
CA ARG A 577 -19.82 -57.59 -1.63
C ARG A 577 -19.46 -56.14 -1.35
N THR A 578 -18.64 -55.56 -2.23
CA THR A 578 -18.20 -54.16 -2.14
C THR A 578 -19.18 -53.17 -2.76
N VAL A 579 -20.28 -53.64 -3.37
CA VAL A 579 -21.37 -52.86 -3.98
C VAL A 579 -22.70 -53.60 -3.72
N PRO A 580 -23.84 -52.92 -3.50
CA PRO A 580 -25.16 -53.55 -3.42
C PRO A 580 -25.60 -54.17 -4.76
N ASP A 581 -26.50 -55.17 -4.70
CA ASP A 581 -26.92 -55.95 -5.88
C ASP A 581 -27.85 -55.14 -6.78
N LYS A 582 -27.70 -55.25 -8.11
CA LYS A 582 -28.67 -54.68 -9.06
C LYS A 582 -29.86 -55.62 -9.22
N THR A 583 -31.06 -55.06 -9.21
CA THR A 583 -32.29 -55.71 -9.67
C THR A 583 -32.25 -55.90 -11.19
N PRO A 584 -33.08 -56.81 -11.74
CA PRO A 584 -33.28 -56.94 -13.19
C PRO A 584 -33.73 -55.63 -13.87
N GLU A 585 -34.35 -54.73 -13.11
CA GLU A 585 -34.85 -53.42 -13.54
C GLU A 585 -33.74 -52.34 -13.53
N GLY A 586 -32.54 -52.66 -13.05
CA GLY A 586 -31.38 -51.75 -13.00
C GLY A 586 -31.21 -50.98 -11.69
N ASP A 587 -32.18 -51.05 -10.77
CA ASP A 587 -32.14 -50.42 -9.45
C ASP A 587 -31.34 -51.24 -8.43
N PHE A 588 -30.66 -50.61 -7.48
CA PHE A 588 -29.89 -51.33 -6.46
C PHE A 588 -30.81 -51.89 -5.35
N LYS A 589 -30.94 -53.23 -5.26
CA LYS A 589 -31.64 -53.92 -4.16
C LYS A 589 -30.69 -54.12 -2.99
N MET A 590 -31.05 -53.55 -1.83
CA MET A 590 -30.44 -53.96 -0.56
C MET A 590 -31.22 -55.17 -0.01
N HIS A 591 -30.55 -56.31 0.14
CA HIS A 591 -31.13 -57.48 0.78
C HIS A 591 -31.16 -57.33 2.31
N LEU A 592 -32.15 -57.95 2.94
CA LEU A 592 -32.28 -58.08 4.39
C LEU A 592 -31.38 -59.22 4.87
N LEU A 593 -30.33 -58.91 5.65
CA LEU A 593 -29.48 -59.93 6.27
C LEU A 593 -29.68 -59.92 7.79
N ARG A 594 -30.25 -61.01 8.31
CA ARG A 594 -30.27 -61.30 9.75
C ARG A 594 -28.87 -61.68 10.22
N GLY A 595 -28.29 -60.84 11.10
CA GLY A 595 -27.13 -61.14 11.96
C GLY A 595 -25.97 -61.90 11.32
N CYS A 596 -24.96 -61.20 10.80
CA CYS A 596 -23.72 -61.87 10.37
C CYS A 596 -22.92 -62.37 11.58
N LYS A 597 -22.76 -63.69 11.70
CA LYS A 597 -21.92 -64.35 12.71
C LYS A 597 -20.49 -64.65 12.23
N LYS A 598 -20.07 -64.18 11.05
CA LYS A 598 -18.72 -64.48 10.53
C LYS A 598 -17.67 -63.65 11.25
N GLU A 599 -16.67 -64.31 11.86
CA GLU A 599 -15.53 -63.70 12.56
C GLU A 599 -14.67 -62.76 11.68
N LYS A 600 -14.88 -62.80 10.35
CA LYS A 600 -14.24 -61.95 9.35
C LYS A 600 -15.18 -60.88 8.74
N CYS A 601 -16.38 -60.62 9.30
CA CYS A 601 -17.22 -59.54 8.75
C CYS A 601 -16.54 -58.18 8.97
N MET A 602 -16.25 -57.48 7.87
CA MET A 602 -15.54 -56.19 7.86
C MET A 602 -16.44 -54.98 8.19
N GLY A 603 -17.45 -55.20 9.03
CA GLY A 603 -18.28 -54.17 9.65
C GLY A 603 -19.74 -54.14 9.22
N HIS A 604 -20.63 -54.15 10.22
CA HIS A 604 -21.97 -53.58 10.13
C HIS A 604 -21.94 -52.20 10.80
N LEU A 605 -22.51 -51.18 10.16
CA LEU A 605 -22.82 -49.92 10.86
C LEU A 605 -24.09 -50.17 11.66
N SER A 606 -23.95 -50.38 12.98
CA SER A 606 -25.07 -50.61 13.90
C SER A 606 -25.07 -49.52 14.95
N LYS A 607 -26.16 -48.74 15.04
CA LYS A 607 -26.42 -47.85 16.18
C LYS A 607 -26.87 -48.73 17.35
N LYS A 608 -26.05 -48.86 18.41
CA LYS A 608 -26.52 -49.47 19.67
C LYS A 608 -27.59 -48.54 20.28
N LYS A 609 -28.77 -49.06 20.57
CA LYS A 609 -29.71 -48.42 21.51
C LYS A 609 -28.98 -48.34 22.86
N ALA A 610 -29.02 -47.18 23.51
CA ALA A 610 -28.58 -47.07 24.90
C ALA A 610 -29.48 -47.99 25.73
N GLU A 611 -28.91 -49.04 26.30
CA GLU A 611 -29.62 -49.98 27.18
C GLU A 611 -29.94 -49.26 28.50
N GLN A 612 -31.23 -49.10 28.78
CA GLN A 612 -31.74 -48.86 30.13
C GLN A 612 -31.35 -50.06 30.99
N SER A 613 -30.56 -49.81 32.04
CA SER A 613 -30.34 -50.79 33.10
C SER A 613 -31.57 -50.83 34.00
N GLU A 614 -32.29 -51.95 33.99
CA GLU A 614 -33.19 -52.30 35.08
C GLU A 614 -32.40 -52.99 36.20
N GLY A 615 -32.58 -52.52 37.44
CA GLY A 615 -32.17 -53.25 38.62
C GLY A 615 -32.25 -52.42 39.90
N GLY A 616 -33.33 -52.61 40.68
CA GLY A 616 -33.31 -52.34 42.12
C GLY A 616 -34.59 -51.79 42.72
N LYS A 617 -35.40 -52.67 43.31
CA LYS A 617 -36.52 -52.36 44.23
C LYS A 617 -36.01 -51.76 45.55
N SER A 618 -36.70 -50.75 46.07
CA SER A 618 -37.01 -50.64 47.51
C SER A 618 -38.16 -49.65 47.74
N ASP A 619 -39.07 -50.04 48.62
CA ASP A 619 -40.27 -49.33 49.06
C ASP A 619 -40.03 -47.91 49.58
N ILE A 620 -41.06 -47.04 49.47
CA ILE A 620 -41.62 -46.15 50.52
C ILE A 620 -42.57 -45.12 49.85
N ASP A 621 -43.83 -45.15 50.29
CA ASP A 621 -44.91 -44.14 50.15
C ASP A 621 -44.48 -42.77 50.77
N PRO A 622 -45.17 -41.61 50.66
CA PRO A 622 -46.43 -41.29 49.96
C PRO A 622 -46.47 -39.88 49.29
N LYS A 623 -47.66 -39.54 48.77
CA LYS A 623 -48.32 -38.21 48.84
C LYS A 623 -47.85 -37.04 47.95
N ASP A 624 -48.81 -36.66 47.11
CA ASP A 624 -49.46 -35.33 47.07
C ASP A 624 -48.87 -34.23 46.16
N LYS A 625 -49.81 -33.63 45.39
CA LYS A 625 -49.85 -32.27 44.81
C LYS A 625 -48.97 -31.96 43.58
N THR A 626 -49.60 -31.78 42.41
CA THR A 626 -49.98 -30.47 41.79
C THR A 626 -48.81 -29.47 41.78
N VAL A 627 -48.46 -28.87 40.65
CA VAL A 627 -49.10 -27.62 40.18
C VAL A 627 -48.60 -27.27 38.77
N SER A 628 -49.50 -26.58 38.09
CA SER A 628 -49.50 -25.93 36.78
C SER A 628 -48.21 -25.33 36.21
N VAL A 629 -48.15 -25.45 34.88
CA VAL A 629 -47.39 -24.64 33.93
C VAL A 629 -47.90 -23.19 33.95
N HIS A 630 -46.99 -22.24 34.10
CA HIS A 630 -47.18 -20.86 33.65
C HIS A 630 -46.16 -20.55 32.54
N PRO A 631 -46.56 -19.84 31.46
CA PRO A 631 -45.65 -19.27 30.49
C PRO A 631 -45.19 -17.88 30.97
N VAL A 632 -43.92 -17.56 30.76
CA VAL A 632 -43.32 -16.23 30.95
C VAL A 632 -42.67 -15.89 29.60
N ALA A 633 -43.31 -15.01 28.83
CA ALA A 633 -42.92 -13.60 28.59
C ALA A 633 -41.59 -13.52 27.81
N SER A 634 -41.51 -13.17 26.52
CA SER A 634 -41.89 -11.90 25.87
C SER A 634 -41.68 -10.71 26.79
N ASP A 635 -40.57 -10.00 26.60
CA ASP A 635 -40.62 -8.55 26.40
C ASP A 635 -39.36 -8.08 25.67
N ASP A 636 -39.65 -7.19 24.74
CA ASP A 636 -38.87 -6.10 24.17
C ASP A 636 -37.65 -5.62 24.97
N GLU A 637 -36.62 -5.16 24.26
CA GLU A 637 -36.10 -3.78 24.34
C GLU A 637 -34.95 -3.63 23.32
N VAL A 638 -35.14 -2.80 22.28
CA VAL A 638 -34.75 -1.37 22.18
C VAL A 638 -33.46 -1.22 21.39
N GLY A 639 -33.61 -0.58 20.23
CA GLY A 639 -32.51 0.04 19.52
C GLY A 639 -32.27 1.45 20.05
N GLU A 640 -31.00 1.79 20.15
CA GLU A 640 -30.36 3.10 20.07
C GLU A 640 -28.87 2.73 19.98
N GLU A 641 -28.05 3.26 19.09
CA GLU A 641 -27.60 4.65 19.16
C GLU A 641 -26.89 4.96 17.82
N ASN A 642 -27.49 5.86 17.04
CA ASN A 642 -26.92 6.39 15.80
C ASN A 642 -27.12 7.89 15.86
N ARG A 643 -26.27 8.59 16.62
CA ARG A 643 -26.31 10.04 16.74
C ARG A 643 -24.99 10.59 17.27
N GLU A 644 -24.09 10.96 16.35
CA GLU A 644 -23.10 12.04 16.55
C GLU A 644 -22.35 12.27 15.23
N ARG A 645 -22.95 13.04 14.33
CA ARG A 645 -22.25 13.74 13.22
C ARG A 645 -23.16 14.80 12.64
N GLU A 646 -23.42 15.84 13.42
CA GLU A 646 -23.92 17.11 12.91
C GLU A 646 -23.70 18.15 14.01
N LEU A 647 -22.63 18.95 13.88
CA LEU A 647 -22.44 20.28 14.46
C LEU A 647 -20.99 20.68 14.18
N MET A 648 -20.75 21.35 13.06
CA MET A 648 -19.76 22.44 12.88
C MET A 648 -19.90 22.96 11.45
N LEU A 649 -20.90 23.82 11.23
CA LEU A 649 -20.90 24.78 10.12
C LEU A 649 -20.99 26.18 10.75
N PRO A 650 -20.10 27.12 10.39
CA PRO A 650 -20.14 28.48 10.88
C PRO A 650 -21.28 29.27 10.22
N LYS A 651 -21.98 30.07 11.03
CA LYS A 651 -22.98 31.04 10.59
C LYS A 651 -22.35 32.04 9.62
N GLN A 652 -22.93 32.15 8.43
CA GLN A 652 -22.81 33.33 7.57
C GLN A 652 -23.41 34.54 8.29
N VAL A 653 -22.66 35.63 8.29
CA VAL A 653 -23.14 36.98 8.55
C VAL A 653 -22.92 37.73 7.23
N ASP A 654 -24.00 38.24 6.66
CA ASP A 654 -24.02 39.27 5.62
C ASP A 654 -25.37 40.01 5.74
N PRO A 655 -25.49 41.30 5.35
CA PRO A 655 -24.51 42.38 5.24
C PRO A 655 -24.62 43.44 6.35
#